data_AF-A0A8I0ERK6-F1
#
_entry.id   AF-A0A8I0ERK6-F1
#
_cell.length_a   1.000
_cell.length_b   1.000
_cell.length_c   1.000
_cell.angle_alpha   90.00
_cell.angle_beta   90.00
_cell.angle_gamma   90.00
#
_symmetry.space_group_name_H-M   'P 1'
#
loop_
_entity.id
_entity.type
_entity.pdbx_description
1 polymer ?
#
loop_
_entity_poly.entity_id
_entity_poly.type
_entity_poly.pdbx_seq_one_letter_code
_entity_poly.pdbx_strand_id
1 'polypeptide(L)'
;MGETLLPKRVALPVFASDALSSVAYAPDEIFLTLSMGGLTAYAFNWQIGIAVVVVMLTVVASYRQNVHAYPSGGGDYEVATVNLGRNAGLTVASALMVDYVLTVAVSISSGVQNAAAALPFLKGHEAAAAVGLVALLTAVNLRGAKESGRAFAIPTYLFMASIALMAIWGYTQYALGTLPQVESAKYDIAAEDPFAGAVSGVAMAYLLARAFSSGCAALTGVEAISNGVPAFRKPKSRNAATTLLLLGTISIVMLMSIIVLADLMDLRYVEDPAHQLLLDGKPVGDGYVQETVIGQLAAALFQGVPPLFYFVIACTGIILVLAANTAFNGFPVLASILARDGHLPRQLHTRGDRLAFSNGIVTLAAAAGVLIVAFDAEVTKLIQLYIVGVFVSFTLSQLGMIRHWTRLLAEETDPAERGRMHRSRGVNAFGLAMTATVLVIVLVTKFLAGAWIAILAMVAVFLVMRGISRHYDRVALELAVDESDVALPARVHGIVLVSKLHKPTMRAIAYARLGQPSSLEAVSVNLDPDDSAELARRWDELRVPIPLRVLDSPYREVVRPIVRYVKTKRTQNPRDIVTIYIPEYVVGRWWEQLLHNQTALRLKARLLFLPGVLVVSVPYQLASAQRVKKDHARPTPGDVRRGIGGRSGG
;
A
#
# COMPACT_ATOMS: atom_id res chain seq x y z
N MET A 1 -0.71 -23.52 -3.67
CA MET A 1 0.22 -22.45 -4.12
C MET A 1 1.07 -22.84 -5.35
N GLY A 2 0.72 -23.88 -6.13
CA GLY A 2 1.57 -24.38 -7.22
C GLY A 2 1.28 -23.87 -8.64
N GLU A 3 0.10 -23.29 -8.91
CA GLU A 3 -0.39 -23.10 -10.29
C GLU A 3 -0.06 -21.74 -10.93
N THR A 4 0.61 -20.81 -10.24
CA THR A 4 0.90 -19.45 -10.74
C THR A 4 2.36 -19.03 -10.58
N LEU A 5 3.32 -19.96 -10.64
CA LEU A 5 4.75 -19.59 -10.60
C LEU A 5 5.20 -19.00 -11.95
N LEU A 6 5.80 -17.82 -11.91
CA LEU A 6 6.20 -17.07 -13.11
C LEU A 6 7.57 -17.54 -13.64
N PRO A 7 7.69 -17.84 -14.96
CA PRO A 7 9.00 -18.03 -15.59
C PRO A 7 9.72 -16.67 -15.73
N LYS A 8 11.06 -16.68 -15.86
CA LYS A 8 11.89 -15.45 -15.95
C LYS A 8 11.39 -14.42 -16.97
N ARG A 9 10.97 -14.89 -18.16
CA ARG A 9 10.44 -14.07 -19.27
C ARG A 9 9.14 -13.34 -18.93
N VAL A 10 8.43 -13.77 -17.91
CA VAL A 10 7.19 -13.12 -17.46
C VAL A 10 7.44 -12.38 -16.14
N ALA A 11 8.28 -12.94 -15.28
CA ALA A 11 8.63 -12.34 -14.00
C ALA A 11 9.42 -11.03 -14.14
N LEU A 12 10.32 -10.92 -15.13
CA LEU A 12 11.01 -9.66 -15.43
C LEU A 12 9.96 -8.56 -15.69
N PRO A 13 9.14 -8.61 -16.74
CA PRO A 13 8.14 -7.57 -17.00
C PRO A 13 7.16 -7.23 -15.86
N VAL A 14 6.80 -8.20 -15.03
CA VAL A 14 5.81 -8.02 -13.95
C VAL A 14 6.41 -7.34 -12.72
N PHE A 15 7.66 -7.65 -12.36
CA PHE A 15 8.33 -7.06 -11.19
C PHE A 15 9.31 -5.94 -11.56
N ALA A 16 9.71 -5.83 -12.82
CA ALA A 16 10.64 -4.82 -13.33
C ALA A 16 9.97 -3.53 -13.74
N SER A 17 8.65 -3.49 -13.89
CA SER A 17 7.97 -2.32 -14.46
C SER A 17 8.23 -1.07 -13.65
N ASP A 18 8.31 -1.17 -12.33
CA ASP A 18 8.65 -0.06 -11.44
C ASP A 18 10.05 0.50 -11.74
N ALA A 19 11.09 -0.34 -11.67
CA ALA A 19 12.46 0.10 -11.93
C ALA A 19 12.70 0.55 -13.38
N LEU A 20 12.09 -0.13 -14.36
CA LEU A 20 12.20 0.27 -15.77
C LEU A 20 11.46 1.58 -16.04
N SER A 21 10.30 1.81 -15.41
CA SER A 21 9.57 3.07 -15.55
C SER A 21 10.33 4.26 -14.96
N SER A 22 11.21 4.02 -13.99
CA SER A 22 12.04 5.08 -13.39
C SER A 22 12.96 5.76 -14.39
N VAL A 23 13.30 5.07 -15.49
CA VAL A 23 14.04 5.63 -16.62
C VAL A 23 13.25 6.70 -17.39
N ALA A 24 11.92 6.74 -17.23
CA ALA A 24 11.08 7.74 -17.90
C ALA A 24 11.09 9.13 -17.23
N TYR A 25 11.52 9.23 -15.98
CA TYR A 25 11.55 10.50 -15.23
C TYR A 25 12.90 10.79 -14.56
N ALA A 26 13.77 9.80 -14.34
CA ALA A 26 15.07 10.04 -13.74
C ALA A 26 16.00 10.93 -14.60
N PRO A 27 16.04 10.80 -15.96
CA PRO A 27 16.74 11.77 -16.80
C PRO A 27 16.22 13.19 -16.63
N ASP A 28 14.89 13.37 -16.64
CA ASP A 28 14.22 14.65 -16.43
C ASP A 28 14.73 15.32 -15.15
N GLU A 29 14.78 14.58 -14.05
CA GLU A 29 15.27 15.07 -12.75
C GLU A 29 16.75 15.45 -12.74
N ILE A 30 17.60 14.77 -13.53
CA ILE A 30 19.01 15.15 -13.71
C ILE A 30 19.09 16.50 -14.42
N PHE A 31 18.39 16.66 -15.55
CA PHE A 31 18.44 17.89 -16.34
C PHE A 31 17.77 19.08 -15.63
N LEU A 32 16.63 18.86 -14.96
CA LEU A 32 15.98 19.84 -14.09
C LEU A 32 16.98 20.36 -13.05
N THR A 33 17.67 19.45 -12.36
CA THR A 33 18.57 19.85 -11.29
C THR A 33 19.80 20.59 -11.84
N LEU A 34 20.34 20.18 -12.99
CA LEU A 34 21.47 20.87 -13.61
C LEU A 34 21.09 22.25 -14.15
N SER A 35 19.82 22.49 -14.49
CA SER A 35 19.37 23.77 -15.08
C SER A 35 19.53 24.97 -14.16
N MET A 36 19.45 24.77 -12.84
CA MET A 36 19.69 25.82 -11.86
C MET A 36 21.10 26.42 -11.99
N GLY A 37 22.09 25.66 -12.46
CA GLY A 37 23.46 26.13 -12.72
C GLY A 37 23.73 26.61 -14.15
N GLY A 38 22.69 26.68 -15.00
CA GLY A 38 22.79 27.07 -16.40
C GLY A 38 23.58 26.08 -17.28
N LEU A 39 23.98 26.55 -18.46
CA LEU A 39 24.65 25.73 -19.49
C LEU A 39 25.97 25.09 -19.04
N THR A 40 26.70 25.71 -18.11
CA THR A 40 27.97 25.14 -17.61
C THR A 40 27.74 23.89 -16.77
N ALA A 41 26.65 23.85 -15.99
CA ALA A 41 26.30 22.67 -15.19
C ALA A 41 25.79 21.52 -16.09
N TYR A 42 25.13 21.85 -17.19
CA TYR A 42 24.67 20.86 -18.19
C TYR A 42 25.81 19.98 -18.72
N ALA A 43 27.03 20.50 -18.85
CA ALA A 43 28.20 19.74 -19.32
C ALA A 43 28.61 18.57 -18.40
N PHE A 44 28.04 18.48 -17.19
CA PHE A 44 28.28 17.40 -16.24
C PHE A 44 27.21 16.27 -16.27
N ASN A 45 26.24 16.32 -17.20
CA ASN A 45 25.12 15.38 -17.23
C ASN A 45 25.53 13.90 -17.32
N TRP A 46 26.46 13.55 -18.21
CA TRP A 46 26.85 12.16 -18.46
C TRP A 46 27.74 11.62 -17.35
N GLN A 47 28.54 12.48 -16.72
CA GLN A 47 29.36 12.15 -15.54
C GLN A 47 28.46 11.81 -14.36
N ILE A 48 27.37 12.56 -14.17
CA ILE A 48 26.34 12.25 -13.18
C ILE A 48 25.65 10.92 -13.53
N GLY A 49 25.31 10.71 -14.81
CA GLY A 49 24.78 9.44 -15.30
C GLY A 49 25.67 8.26 -14.91
N ILE A 50 26.99 8.36 -15.14
CA ILE A 50 27.96 7.32 -14.74
C ILE A 50 27.97 7.11 -13.23
N ALA A 51 27.95 8.18 -12.42
CA ALA A 51 27.90 8.06 -10.98
C ALA A 51 26.64 7.29 -10.53
N VAL A 52 25.47 7.59 -11.10
CA VAL A 52 24.21 6.85 -10.83
C VAL A 52 24.34 5.38 -11.24
N VAL A 53 24.95 5.09 -12.39
CA VAL A 53 25.21 3.71 -12.86
C VAL A 53 26.09 2.93 -11.89
N VAL A 54 27.11 3.54 -11.31
CA VAL A 54 27.98 2.89 -10.31
C VAL A 54 27.17 2.50 -9.06
N VAL A 55 26.30 3.38 -8.56
CA VAL A 55 25.40 3.04 -7.45
C VAL A 55 24.45 1.92 -7.84
N MET A 56 23.85 1.98 -9.02
CA MET A 56 22.91 0.98 -9.53
C MET A 56 23.57 -0.41 -9.61
N LEU A 57 24.76 -0.52 -10.20
CA LEU A 57 25.51 -1.78 -10.25
C LEU A 57 25.81 -2.33 -8.86
N THR A 58 26.15 -1.45 -7.92
CA THR A 58 26.43 -1.82 -6.53
C THR A 58 25.20 -2.36 -5.82
N VAL A 59 24.07 -1.65 -5.92
CA VAL A 59 22.80 -2.06 -5.34
C VAL A 59 22.34 -3.38 -5.95
N VAL A 60 22.36 -3.52 -7.28
CA VAL A 60 22.01 -4.78 -7.97
C VAL A 60 22.90 -5.93 -7.51
N ALA A 61 24.22 -5.71 -7.37
CA ALA A 61 25.14 -6.72 -6.88
C ALA A 61 24.82 -7.16 -5.43
N SER A 62 24.49 -6.22 -4.55
CA SER A 62 24.08 -6.51 -3.17
C SER A 62 22.73 -7.23 -3.10
N TYR A 63 21.70 -6.75 -3.80
CA TYR A 63 20.36 -7.37 -3.80
C TYR A 63 20.37 -8.78 -4.37
N ARG A 64 21.28 -9.07 -5.31
CA ARG A 64 21.53 -10.45 -5.76
C ARG A 64 21.97 -11.35 -4.61
N GLN A 65 22.70 -10.86 -3.62
CA GLN A 65 23.03 -11.63 -2.42
C GLN A 65 21.82 -11.77 -1.49
N ASN A 66 21.05 -10.71 -1.29
CA ASN A 66 19.86 -10.71 -0.44
C ASN A 66 18.86 -11.79 -0.87
N VAL A 67 18.55 -11.88 -2.16
CA VAL A 67 17.60 -12.88 -2.68
C VAL A 67 18.11 -14.33 -2.60
N HIS A 68 19.43 -14.55 -2.44
CA HIS A 68 19.98 -15.87 -2.16
C HIS A 68 19.91 -16.23 -0.68
N ALA A 69 20.18 -15.27 0.20
CA ALA A 69 20.13 -15.47 1.66
C ALA A 69 18.68 -15.54 2.20
N TYR A 70 17.75 -14.80 1.60
CA TYR A 70 16.37 -14.65 2.07
C TYR A 70 15.34 -14.98 0.95
N PRO A 71 15.09 -16.27 0.67
CA PRO A 71 14.17 -16.69 -0.40
C PRO A 71 12.67 -16.55 -0.03
N SER A 72 12.38 -16.18 1.21
CA SER A 72 11.04 -16.00 1.82
C SER A 72 10.27 -14.82 1.24
N GLY A 73 10.96 -13.85 0.62
CA GLY A 73 10.35 -12.66 0.00
C GLY A 73 10.02 -11.53 0.98
N GLY A 74 10.52 -11.56 2.21
CA GLY A 74 10.34 -10.45 3.15
C GLY A 74 11.28 -9.26 2.89
N GLY A 75 12.15 -9.35 1.88
CA GLY A 75 12.98 -8.25 1.39
C GLY A 75 13.80 -7.58 2.48
N ASP A 76 13.93 -6.25 2.37
CA ASP A 76 14.75 -5.45 3.29
C ASP A 76 14.18 -5.42 4.71
N TYR A 77 12.85 -5.53 4.85
CA TYR A 77 12.20 -5.66 6.16
C TYR A 77 12.68 -6.91 6.91
N GLU A 78 12.72 -8.06 6.24
CA GLU A 78 13.21 -9.31 6.82
C GLU A 78 14.71 -9.25 7.13
N VAL A 79 15.52 -8.72 6.21
CA VAL A 79 16.97 -8.55 6.43
C VAL A 79 17.25 -7.66 7.64
N ALA A 80 16.58 -6.52 7.76
CA ALA A 80 16.78 -5.59 8.88
C ALA A 80 16.26 -6.20 10.20
N THR A 81 15.08 -6.81 10.19
CA THR A 81 14.48 -7.39 11.41
C THR A 81 15.32 -8.52 11.99
N VAL A 82 15.78 -9.44 11.15
CA VAL A 82 16.54 -10.63 11.58
C VAL A 82 17.96 -10.27 12.02
N ASN A 83 18.61 -9.30 11.38
CA ASN A 83 20.02 -9.00 11.64
C ASN A 83 20.23 -7.83 12.60
N LEU A 84 19.40 -6.78 12.54
CA LEU A 84 19.54 -5.55 13.33
C LEU A 84 18.50 -5.42 14.45
N GLY A 85 17.44 -6.22 14.41
CA GLY A 85 16.40 -6.27 15.43
C GLY A 85 15.13 -5.49 15.06
N ARG A 86 14.14 -5.57 15.97
CA ARG A 86 12.76 -5.12 15.71
C ARG A 86 12.63 -3.64 15.33
N ASN A 87 13.38 -2.75 16.00
CA ASN A 87 13.28 -1.31 15.72
C ASN A 87 13.82 -0.97 14.32
N ALA A 88 14.93 -1.56 13.92
CA ALA A 88 15.48 -1.37 12.57
C ALA A 88 14.53 -1.94 11.50
N GLY A 89 13.95 -3.12 11.77
CA GLY A 89 12.87 -3.69 10.96
C GLY A 89 11.70 -2.72 10.77
N LEU A 90 11.21 -2.11 11.85
CA LEU A 90 10.12 -1.14 11.79
C LEU A 90 10.47 0.13 11.04
N THR A 91 11.72 0.62 11.16
CA THR A 91 12.19 1.76 10.36
C THR A 91 12.13 1.43 8.87
N VAL A 92 12.65 0.27 8.46
CA VAL A 92 12.56 -0.19 7.06
C VAL A 92 11.11 -0.39 6.62
N ALA A 93 10.27 -1.01 7.45
CA ALA A 93 8.85 -1.18 7.15
C ALA A 93 8.14 0.16 6.94
N SER A 94 8.42 1.16 7.78
CA SER A 94 7.85 2.51 7.65
C SER A 94 8.31 3.19 6.35
N ALA A 95 9.57 3.03 5.98
CA ALA A 95 10.12 3.53 4.73
C ALA A 95 9.44 2.87 3.53
N LEU A 96 9.37 1.54 3.48
CA LEU A 96 8.72 0.79 2.39
C LEU A 96 7.22 1.07 2.27
N MET A 97 6.52 1.30 3.39
CA MET A 97 5.09 1.67 3.34
C MET A 97 4.88 3.04 2.71
N VAL A 98 5.72 4.02 3.05
CA VAL A 98 5.70 5.35 2.42
C VAL A 98 6.14 5.24 0.96
N ASP A 99 7.15 4.42 0.68
CA ASP A 99 7.66 4.15 -0.65
C ASP A 99 6.56 3.71 -1.60
N TYR A 100 5.83 2.65 -1.26
CA TYR A 100 4.73 2.16 -2.10
C TYR A 100 3.64 3.21 -2.37
N VAL A 101 3.32 4.07 -1.39
CA VAL A 101 2.34 5.15 -1.59
C VAL A 101 2.89 6.17 -2.59
N LEU A 102 4.17 6.52 -2.47
CA LEU A 102 4.85 7.43 -3.38
C LEU A 102 5.05 6.82 -4.78
N THR A 103 5.33 5.51 -4.90
CA THR A 103 5.40 4.82 -6.20
C THR A 103 4.10 5.01 -6.99
N VAL A 104 2.93 4.85 -6.35
CA VAL A 104 1.64 5.10 -7.01
C VAL A 104 1.50 6.57 -7.38
N ALA A 105 1.77 7.48 -6.45
CA ALA A 105 1.61 8.92 -6.68
C ALA A 105 2.53 9.44 -7.81
N VAL A 106 3.81 9.13 -7.75
CA VAL A 106 4.83 9.52 -8.75
C VAL A 106 4.51 8.90 -10.10
N SER A 107 4.28 7.58 -10.16
CA SER A 107 4.10 6.90 -11.44
C SER A 107 2.82 7.33 -12.14
N ILE A 108 1.71 7.50 -11.41
CA ILE A 108 0.46 7.97 -12.03
C ILE A 108 0.56 9.43 -12.45
N SER A 109 1.17 10.29 -11.64
CA SER A 109 1.36 11.71 -12.00
C SER A 109 2.26 11.85 -13.22
N SER A 110 3.39 11.13 -13.27
CA SER A 110 4.29 11.10 -14.42
C SER A 110 3.63 10.50 -15.66
N GLY A 111 2.80 9.46 -15.49
CA GLY A 111 2.02 8.87 -16.57
C GLY A 111 1.03 9.86 -17.17
N VAL A 112 0.36 10.66 -16.34
CA VAL A 112 -0.57 11.71 -16.79
C VAL A 112 0.16 12.87 -17.45
N GLN A 113 1.29 13.34 -16.89
CA GLN A 113 2.12 14.37 -17.51
C GLN A 113 2.63 13.94 -18.89
N ASN A 114 3.11 12.70 -19.01
CA ASN A 114 3.55 12.17 -20.30
C ASN A 114 2.37 11.97 -21.28
N ALA A 115 1.19 11.58 -20.79
CA ALA A 115 -0.01 11.50 -21.61
C ALA A 115 -0.49 12.89 -22.09
N ALA A 116 -0.27 13.95 -21.31
CA ALA A 116 -0.65 15.31 -21.67
C ALA A 116 0.12 15.85 -22.90
N ALA A 117 1.29 15.28 -23.22
CA ALA A 117 2.00 15.55 -24.47
C ALA A 117 1.21 15.10 -25.71
N ALA A 118 0.49 13.97 -25.62
CA ALA A 118 -0.33 13.45 -26.72
C ALA A 118 -1.81 13.87 -26.64
N LEU A 119 -2.31 14.17 -25.43
CA LEU A 119 -3.71 14.46 -25.15
C LEU A 119 -3.86 15.85 -24.50
N PRO A 120 -4.00 16.94 -25.28
CA PRO A 120 -3.99 18.30 -24.77
C PRO A 120 -5.09 18.61 -23.75
N PHE A 121 -6.21 17.88 -23.76
CA PHE A 121 -7.32 18.09 -22.81
C PHE A 121 -6.96 17.71 -21.35
N LEU A 122 -5.86 16.99 -21.13
CA LEU A 122 -5.36 16.66 -19.79
C LEU A 122 -4.61 17.84 -19.15
N LYS A 123 -4.15 18.81 -19.96
CA LYS A 123 -3.39 19.96 -19.47
C LYS A 123 -4.27 20.81 -18.53
N GLY A 124 -3.75 21.13 -17.35
CA GLY A 124 -4.46 21.85 -16.28
C GLY A 124 -5.49 21.02 -15.49
N HIS A 125 -5.61 19.71 -15.76
CA HIS A 125 -6.51 18.78 -15.05
C HIS A 125 -5.76 17.52 -14.59
N GLU A 126 -4.44 17.60 -14.45
CA GLU A 126 -3.54 16.48 -14.20
C GLU A 126 -3.88 15.78 -12.88
N ALA A 127 -4.08 16.54 -11.80
CA ALA A 127 -4.44 15.97 -10.50
C ALA A 127 -5.78 15.21 -10.52
N ALA A 128 -6.79 15.75 -11.19
CA ALA A 128 -8.09 15.09 -11.32
C ALA A 128 -8.00 13.81 -12.16
N ALA A 129 -7.26 13.86 -13.28
CA ALA A 129 -7.02 12.70 -14.12
C ALA A 129 -6.23 11.60 -13.39
N ALA A 130 -5.20 12.00 -12.63
CA ALA A 130 -4.39 11.10 -11.82
C ALA A 130 -5.21 10.39 -10.73
N VAL A 131 -6.03 11.14 -9.97
CA VAL A 131 -6.94 10.54 -8.97
C VAL A 131 -7.96 9.61 -9.63
N GLY A 132 -8.52 9.99 -10.78
CA GLY A 132 -9.41 9.15 -11.57
C GLY A 132 -8.74 7.82 -12.00
N LEU A 133 -7.47 7.88 -12.40
CA LEU A 133 -6.69 6.71 -12.80
C LEU A 133 -6.35 5.81 -11.59
N VAL A 134 -6.02 6.39 -10.44
CA VAL A 134 -5.85 5.66 -9.17
C VAL A 134 -7.15 4.94 -8.78
N ALA A 135 -8.30 5.61 -8.91
CA ALA A 135 -9.61 5.00 -8.64
C ALA A 135 -9.91 3.84 -9.61
N LEU A 136 -9.58 3.99 -10.89
CA LEU A 136 -9.73 2.94 -11.89
C LEU A 136 -8.85 1.72 -11.56
N LEU A 137 -7.56 1.94 -11.26
CA LEU A 137 -6.64 0.87 -10.86
C LEU A 137 -7.10 0.19 -9.59
N THR A 138 -7.62 0.95 -8.63
CA THR A 138 -8.20 0.42 -7.39
C THR A 138 -9.38 -0.50 -7.69
N ALA A 139 -10.29 -0.08 -8.58
CA ALA A 139 -11.43 -0.91 -8.99
C ALA A 139 -11.00 -2.21 -9.69
N VAL A 140 -9.97 -2.16 -10.54
CA VAL A 140 -9.40 -3.34 -11.22
C VAL A 140 -8.79 -4.31 -10.20
N ASN A 141 -7.98 -3.80 -9.27
CA ASN A 141 -7.32 -4.61 -8.24
C ASN A 141 -8.32 -5.22 -7.24
N LEU A 142 -9.34 -4.46 -6.82
CA LEU A 142 -10.41 -4.96 -5.95
C LEU A 142 -11.28 -6.02 -6.63
N ARG A 143 -11.46 -5.93 -7.96
CA ARG A 143 -12.17 -6.96 -8.71
C ARG A 143 -11.40 -8.29 -8.77
N GLY A 144 -10.13 -8.33 -8.37
CA GLY A 144 -9.35 -9.56 -8.38
C GLY A 144 -9.31 -10.18 -9.78
N ALA A 145 -9.13 -9.35 -10.81
CA ALA A 145 -8.95 -9.82 -12.17
C ALA A 145 -7.85 -10.88 -12.16
N LYS A 146 -8.10 -12.06 -12.75
CA LYS A 146 -7.05 -13.07 -12.92
C LYS A 146 -5.96 -12.45 -13.80
N GLU A 147 -4.89 -11.98 -13.18
CA GLU A 147 -3.75 -11.41 -13.88
C GLU A 147 -3.05 -12.54 -14.63
N SER A 148 -3.32 -12.65 -15.94
CA SER A 148 -2.46 -13.44 -16.81
C SER A 148 -1.14 -12.69 -16.87
N GLY A 149 -0.10 -13.19 -16.20
CA GLY A 149 1.22 -12.53 -16.21
C GLY A 149 1.74 -12.22 -17.62
N ARG A 150 1.26 -12.93 -18.66
CA ARG A 150 1.54 -12.60 -20.06
C ARG A 150 0.94 -11.26 -20.51
N ALA A 151 -0.28 -10.92 -20.09
CA ALA A 151 -0.93 -9.66 -20.46
C ALA A 151 -0.18 -8.45 -19.86
N PHE A 152 0.35 -8.61 -18.64
CA PHE A 152 1.20 -7.61 -17.97
C PHE A 152 2.61 -7.53 -18.57
N ALA A 153 3.08 -8.60 -19.22
CA ALA A 153 4.42 -8.64 -19.78
C ALA A 153 4.59 -7.86 -21.09
N ILE A 154 3.53 -7.79 -21.90
CA ILE A 154 3.58 -7.18 -23.23
C ILE A 154 3.95 -5.69 -23.16
N PRO A 155 3.28 -4.85 -22.35
CA PRO A 155 3.60 -3.41 -22.32
C PRO A 155 5.04 -3.11 -21.92
N THR A 156 5.60 -3.85 -20.98
CA THR A 156 6.99 -3.66 -20.54
C THR A 156 7.98 -3.97 -21.64
N TYR A 157 7.77 -5.05 -22.40
CA TYR A 157 8.62 -5.36 -23.55
C TYR A 157 8.46 -4.35 -24.68
N LEU A 158 7.24 -3.84 -24.90
CA LEU A 158 7.02 -2.77 -25.88
C LEU A 158 7.73 -1.47 -25.47
N PHE A 159 7.69 -1.11 -24.19
CA PHE A 159 8.43 0.03 -23.67
C PHE A 159 9.95 -0.13 -23.86
N MET A 160 10.52 -1.27 -23.45
CA MET A 160 11.93 -1.56 -23.68
C MET A 160 12.31 -1.49 -25.17
N ALA A 161 11.46 -2.06 -26.05
CA ALA A 161 11.68 -2.00 -27.49
C ALA A 161 11.56 -0.57 -28.04
N SER A 162 10.64 0.24 -27.52
CA SER A 162 10.44 1.63 -27.95
C SER A 162 11.65 2.51 -27.61
N ILE A 163 12.22 2.37 -26.42
CA ILE A 163 13.43 3.11 -26.02
C ILE A 163 14.66 2.57 -26.74
N ALA A 164 14.77 1.24 -26.93
CA ALA A 164 15.85 0.67 -27.73
C ALA A 164 15.80 1.14 -29.18
N LEU A 165 14.61 1.23 -29.78
CA LEU A 165 14.41 1.75 -31.12
C LEU A 165 14.80 3.22 -31.21
N MET A 166 14.36 4.05 -30.25
CA MET A 166 14.74 5.46 -30.16
C MET A 166 16.26 5.62 -30.03
N ALA A 167 16.90 4.81 -29.18
CA ALA A 167 18.34 4.81 -28.98
C ALA A 167 19.10 4.42 -30.27
N ILE A 168 18.75 3.28 -30.87
CA ILE A 168 19.38 2.79 -32.10
C ILE A 168 19.20 3.80 -33.23
N TRP A 169 17.98 4.31 -33.43
CA TRP A 169 17.70 5.28 -34.47
C TRP A 169 18.46 6.59 -34.25
N GLY A 170 18.45 7.14 -33.04
CA GLY A 170 19.22 8.33 -32.69
C GLY A 170 20.71 8.17 -32.95
N TYR A 171 21.33 7.07 -32.48
CA TYR A 171 22.74 6.82 -32.73
C TYR A 171 23.06 6.58 -34.22
N THR A 172 22.15 6.00 -35.00
CA THR A 172 22.34 5.89 -36.45
C THR A 172 22.31 7.25 -37.14
N GLN A 173 21.39 8.14 -36.75
CA GLN A 173 21.32 9.51 -37.29
C GLN A 173 22.56 10.32 -36.88
N TYR A 174 23.06 10.13 -35.65
CA TYR A 174 24.32 10.73 -35.21
C TYR A 174 25.51 10.25 -36.05
N ALA A 175 25.64 8.94 -36.27
CA ALA A 175 26.71 8.37 -37.10
C ALA A 175 26.66 8.83 -38.56
N LEU A 176 25.46 9.14 -39.08
CA LEU A 176 25.23 9.67 -40.42
C LEU A 176 25.39 11.20 -40.50
N GLY A 177 25.56 11.89 -39.36
CA GLY A 177 25.65 13.35 -39.29
C GLY A 177 24.32 14.09 -39.53
N THR A 178 23.18 13.38 -39.42
CA THR A 178 21.83 13.89 -39.70
C THR A 178 20.96 13.96 -38.44
N LEU A 179 21.56 13.90 -37.25
CA LEU A 179 20.84 13.97 -35.99
C LEU A 179 20.10 15.31 -35.85
N PRO A 180 18.76 15.32 -35.70
CA PRO A 180 18.01 16.55 -35.52
C PRO A 180 18.21 17.11 -34.12
N GLN A 181 18.13 18.43 -34.00
CA GLN A 181 18.06 19.11 -32.72
C GLN A 181 16.64 19.03 -32.15
N VAL A 182 16.49 18.95 -30.82
CA VAL A 182 15.15 19.02 -30.21
C VAL A 182 14.57 20.43 -30.28
N GLU A 183 13.26 20.57 -30.11
CA GLU A 183 12.62 21.89 -30.15
C GLU A 183 13.20 22.85 -29.09
N SER A 184 13.57 22.34 -27.91
CA SER A 184 14.12 23.15 -26.83
C SER A 184 15.56 23.62 -27.06
N ALA A 185 16.26 23.09 -28.06
CA ALA A 185 17.65 23.46 -28.37
C ALA A 185 17.80 24.93 -28.82
N LYS A 186 16.70 25.56 -29.25
CA LYS A 186 16.65 26.98 -29.63
C LYS A 186 16.67 27.94 -28.45
N TYR A 187 16.49 27.45 -27.22
CA TYR A 187 16.41 28.28 -26.03
C TYR A 187 17.74 28.32 -25.27
N ASP A 188 18.04 29.48 -24.69
CA ASP A 188 19.08 29.64 -23.68
C ASP A 188 18.51 29.42 -22.27
N ILE A 189 19.36 29.00 -21.33
CA ILE A 189 18.97 28.81 -19.93
C ILE A 189 19.47 29.99 -19.10
N ALA A 190 18.55 30.71 -18.46
CA ALA A 190 18.88 31.67 -17.42
C ALA A 190 19.30 30.91 -16.15
N ALA A 191 20.53 31.11 -15.69
CA ALA A 191 20.97 30.58 -14.39
C ALA A 191 20.25 31.34 -13.26
N GLU A 192 19.88 30.64 -12.18
CA GLU A 192 19.28 31.29 -11.01
C GLU A 192 20.31 32.15 -10.26
N ASP A 193 19.91 33.29 -9.70
CA ASP A 193 20.77 34.28 -9.04
C ASP A 193 21.83 33.74 -8.03
N PRO A 194 21.60 32.68 -7.23
CA PRO A 194 22.65 32.08 -6.38
C PRO A 194 23.77 31.37 -7.15
N PHE A 195 23.50 31.01 -8.40
CA PHE A 195 24.37 30.29 -9.33
C PHE A 195 24.76 31.15 -10.56
N ALA A 196 24.16 32.33 -10.72
CA ALA A 196 24.46 33.32 -11.75
C ALA A 196 25.73 34.11 -11.39
N GLY A 197 26.89 33.47 -11.56
CA GLY A 197 28.20 34.07 -11.31
C GLY A 197 29.32 33.06 -11.50
N ALA A 198 30.57 33.44 -11.21
CA ALA A 198 31.66 32.49 -11.04
C ALA A 198 31.28 31.55 -9.88
N VAL A 199 30.60 30.46 -10.21
CA VAL A 199 30.06 29.51 -9.24
C VAL A 199 31.22 29.10 -8.35
N SER A 200 31.18 29.53 -7.09
CA SER A 200 32.18 29.09 -6.12
C SER A 200 32.24 27.56 -6.19
N GLY A 201 33.43 26.95 -6.15
CA GLY A 201 33.56 25.49 -6.33
C GLY A 201 32.64 24.69 -5.39
N VAL A 202 32.27 25.27 -4.25
CA VAL A 202 31.30 24.73 -3.28
C VAL A 202 29.87 24.72 -3.82
N ALA A 203 29.39 25.81 -4.44
CA ALA A 203 28.05 25.88 -5.02
C ALA A 203 27.88 24.90 -6.20
N MET A 204 28.92 24.76 -7.04
CA MET A 204 28.91 23.78 -8.13
C MET A 204 28.93 22.35 -7.56
N ALA A 205 29.77 22.06 -6.57
CA ALA A 205 29.78 20.75 -5.92
C ALA A 205 28.43 20.39 -5.27
N TYR A 206 27.77 21.36 -4.63
CA TYR A 206 26.42 21.19 -4.08
C TYR A 206 25.38 20.88 -5.17
N LEU A 207 25.42 21.62 -6.28
CA LEU A 207 24.52 21.42 -7.41
C LEU A 207 24.71 20.03 -8.04
N LEU A 208 25.96 19.64 -8.30
CA LEU A 208 26.29 18.32 -8.86
C LEU A 208 25.87 17.19 -7.90
N ALA A 209 26.06 17.37 -6.59
CA ALA A 209 25.60 16.41 -5.58
C ALA A 209 24.06 16.31 -5.56
N ARG A 210 23.35 17.43 -5.67
CA ARG A 210 21.88 17.47 -5.77
C ARG A 210 21.41 16.76 -7.03
N ALA A 211 22.03 17.01 -8.18
CA ALA A 211 21.68 16.38 -9.46
C ALA A 211 21.96 14.88 -9.46
N PHE A 212 23.08 14.45 -8.86
CA PHE A 212 23.36 13.04 -8.60
C PHE A 212 22.31 12.39 -7.71
N SER A 213 21.93 13.04 -6.60
CA SER A 213 20.87 12.56 -5.71
C SER A 213 19.52 12.45 -6.41
N SER A 214 19.16 13.41 -7.28
CA SER A 214 17.97 13.37 -8.12
C SER A 214 18.01 12.20 -9.11
N GLY A 215 19.13 12.00 -9.81
CA GLY A 215 19.31 10.89 -10.74
C GLY A 215 19.27 9.50 -10.07
N CYS A 216 19.59 9.42 -8.77
CA CYS A 216 19.43 8.18 -8.01
C CYS A 216 17.97 7.70 -7.89
N ALA A 217 16.97 8.51 -8.27
CA ALA A 217 15.61 8.03 -8.48
C ALA A 217 15.53 6.89 -9.49
N ALA A 218 16.50 6.74 -10.40
CA ALA A 218 16.54 5.59 -11.31
C ALA A 218 16.68 4.23 -10.61
N LEU A 219 17.16 4.20 -9.35
CA LEU A 219 17.40 2.97 -8.59
C LEU A 219 16.16 2.40 -7.90
N THR A 220 15.07 3.15 -7.91
CA THR A 220 13.84 2.73 -7.26
C THR A 220 13.21 1.54 -7.98
N GLY A 221 12.44 0.73 -7.25
CA GLY A 221 11.81 -0.48 -7.81
C GLY A 221 12.73 -1.70 -7.96
N VAL A 222 14.05 -1.60 -7.73
CA VAL A 222 14.94 -2.78 -7.68
C VAL A 222 14.48 -3.76 -6.57
N GLU A 223 13.94 -3.20 -5.49
CA GLU A 223 13.36 -3.92 -4.35
C GLU A 223 12.09 -4.70 -4.66
N ALA A 224 11.35 -4.35 -5.73
CA ALA A 224 10.14 -5.08 -6.12
C ALA A 224 10.47 -6.55 -6.44
N ILE A 225 11.64 -6.82 -7.02
CA ILE A 225 12.08 -8.18 -7.33
C ILE A 225 12.49 -8.94 -6.06
N SER A 226 13.13 -8.30 -5.08
CA SER A 226 13.51 -8.97 -3.83
C SER A 226 12.30 -9.31 -2.97
N ASN A 227 11.26 -8.47 -2.99
CA ASN A 227 9.97 -8.76 -2.34
C ASN A 227 9.19 -9.85 -3.10
N GLY A 228 9.36 -9.92 -4.42
CA GLY A 228 8.66 -10.86 -5.31
C GLY A 228 9.25 -12.28 -5.42
N VAL A 229 10.35 -12.61 -4.72
CA VAL A 229 11.06 -13.91 -4.83
C VAL A 229 10.13 -15.14 -4.73
N PRO A 230 9.12 -15.20 -3.84
CA PRO A 230 8.24 -16.36 -3.72
C PRO A 230 7.43 -16.67 -4.98
N ALA A 231 7.20 -15.69 -5.86
CA ALA A 231 6.43 -15.84 -7.09
C ALA A 231 7.22 -16.50 -8.24
N PHE A 232 8.55 -16.58 -8.13
CA PHE A 232 9.40 -17.19 -9.14
C PHE A 232 9.28 -18.72 -9.17
N ARG A 233 9.42 -19.31 -10.36
CA ARG A 233 9.62 -20.77 -10.52
C ARG A 233 10.91 -21.24 -9.85
N LYS A 234 10.91 -22.46 -9.31
CA LYS A 234 12.12 -23.09 -8.76
C LYS A 234 13.18 -23.29 -9.88
N PRO A 235 14.49 -23.07 -9.60
CA PRO A 235 15.08 -22.54 -8.36
C PRO A 235 14.82 -21.03 -8.19
N LYS A 236 14.12 -20.63 -7.12
CA LYS A 236 13.55 -19.27 -6.98
C LYS A 236 14.60 -18.17 -6.87
N SER A 237 15.53 -18.30 -5.93
CA SER A 237 16.60 -17.34 -5.66
C SER A 237 17.50 -17.09 -6.88
N ARG A 238 17.96 -18.17 -7.54
CA ARG A 238 18.78 -18.07 -8.76
C ARG A 238 18.04 -17.35 -9.89
N ASN A 239 16.74 -17.61 -10.04
CA ASN A 239 15.92 -16.97 -11.05
C ASN A 239 15.67 -15.49 -10.75
N ALA A 240 15.39 -15.13 -9.50
CA ALA A 240 15.26 -13.74 -9.06
C ALA A 240 16.58 -12.97 -9.24
N ALA A 241 17.71 -13.54 -8.83
CA ALA A 241 19.02 -12.91 -8.98
C ALA A 241 19.45 -12.70 -10.44
N THR A 242 19.10 -13.63 -11.34
CA THR A 242 19.33 -13.42 -12.79
C THR A 242 18.47 -12.27 -13.30
N THR A 243 17.23 -12.17 -12.82
CA THR A 243 16.26 -11.14 -13.22
C THR A 243 16.71 -9.76 -12.76
N LEU A 244 17.21 -9.63 -11.53
CA LEU A 244 17.84 -8.41 -11.02
C LEU A 244 19.04 -7.95 -11.87
N LEU A 245 19.88 -8.89 -12.31
CA LEU A 245 21.02 -8.55 -13.18
C LEU A 245 20.54 -8.01 -14.53
N LEU A 246 19.59 -8.70 -15.17
CA LEU A 246 19.02 -8.27 -16.45
C LEU A 246 18.36 -6.89 -16.32
N LEU A 247 17.56 -6.69 -15.27
CA LEU A 247 16.95 -5.42 -14.93
C LEU A 247 17.99 -4.30 -14.85
N GLY A 248 19.01 -4.48 -14.02
CA GLY A 248 20.07 -3.48 -13.81
C GLY A 248 20.76 -3.12 -15.12
N THR A 249 21.19 -4.13 -15.90
CA THR A 249 21.87 -3.91 -17.18
C THR A 249 20.98 -3.18 -18.19
N ILE A 250 19.71 -3.60 -18.34
CA ILE A 250 18.77 -2.96 -19.28
C ILE A 250 18.50 -1.51 -18.86
N SER A 251 18.24 -1.28 -17.57
CA SER A 251 17.94 0.06 -17.04
C SER A 251 19.13 1.00 -17.21
N ILE A 252 20.35 0.52 -16.95
CA ILE A 252 21.60 1.28 -17.18
C ILE A 252 21.75 1.67 -18.65
N VAL A 253 21.55 0.72 -19.57
CA VAL A 253 21.67 0.99 -21.01
C VAL A 253 20.63 2.01 -21.46
N MET A 254 19.38 1.87 -21.02
CA MET A 254 18.30 2.80 -21.38
C MET A 254 18.55 4.20 -20.79
N LEU A 255 18.89 4.29 -19.50
CA LEU A 255 19.17 5.55 -18.81
C LEU A 255 20.32 6.30 -19.49
N MET A 256 21.46 5.63 -19.69
CA MET A 256 22.61 6.25 -20.35
C MET A 256 22.30 6.64 -21.80
N SER A 257 21.49 5.84 -22.52
CA SER A 257 21.12 6.18 -23.89
C SER A 257 20.27 7.44 -23.97
N ILE A 258 19.35 7.64 -23.03
CA ILE A 258 18.52 8.85 -22.99
C ILE A 258 19.37 10.06 -22.61
N ILE A 259 20.23 9.95 -21.59
CA ILE A 259 21.11 11.04 -21.16
C ILE A 259 22.03 11.47 -22.31
N VAL A 260 22.70 10.52 -22.97
CA VAL A 260 23.63 10.82 -24.07
C VAL A 260 22.90 11.38 -25.29
N LEU A 261 21.74 10.85 -25.66
CA LEU A 261 20.96 11.43 -26.77
C LEU A 261 20.45 12.83 -26.46
N ALA A 262 19.99 13.08 -25.23
CA ALA A 262 19.59 14.41 -24.81
C ALA A 262 20.74 15.43 -24.87
N ASP A 263 21.95 15.01 -24.48
CA ASP A 263 23.16 15.84 -24.61
C ASP A 263 23.52 16.11 -26.08
N LEU A 264 23.54 15.06 -26.92
CA LEU A 264 23.87 15.18 -28.35
C LEU A 264 22.86 16.01 -29.16
N MET A 265 21.62 16.13 -28.67
CA MET A 265 20.54 16.90 -29.31
C MET A 265 20.29 18.25 -28.61
N ASP A 266 21.24 18.75 -27.81
CA ASP A 266 21.21 20.03 -27.09
C ASP A 266 19.91 20.28 -26.31
N LEU A 267 19.36 19.24 -25.69
CA LEU A 267 18.09 19.33 -24.98
C LEU A 267 18.19 20.30 -23.79
N ARG A 268 17.16 21.15 -23.64
CA ARG A 268 17.02 22.08 -22.51
C ARG A 268 15.75 21.75 -21.75
N TYR A 269 15.90 21.44 -20.45
CA TYR A 269 14.80 21.02 -19.58
C TYR A 269 14.96 21.64 -18.18
N VAL A 270 14.05 22.55 -17.83
CA VAL A 270 14.19 23.43 -16.66
C VAL A 270 12.97 23.36 -15.74
N GLU A 271 13.12 23.78 -14.48
CA GLU A 271 12.07 23.67 -13.45
C GLU A 271 10.95 24.70 -13.67
N ASP A 272 11.30 25.93 -14.07
CA ASP A 272 10.36 26.99 -14.42
C ASP A 272 10.56 27.43 -15.88
N PRO A 273 9.94 26.72 -16.85
CA PRO A 273 10.12 27.01 -18.27
C PRO A 273 9.71 28.42 -18.65
N ALA A 274 8.71 29.00 -17.99
CA ALA A 274 8.16 30.30 -18.32
C ALA A 274 9.19 31.42 -18.10
N HIS A 275 10.03 31.29 -17.07
CA HIS A 275 11.01 32.30 -16.68
C HIS A 275 12.45 31.95 -17.03
N GLN A 276 12.81 30.66 -17.02
CA GLN A 276 14.19 30.20 -17.17
C GLN A 276 14.58 29.90 -18.62
N LEU A 277 13.62 29.60 -19.51
CA LEU A 277 13.91 29.47 -20.94
C LEU A 277 13.83 30.84 -21.60
N LEU A 278 14.94 31.21 -22.25
CA LEU A 278 15.06 32.47 -22.96
C LEU A 278 15.07 32.21 -24.46
N LEU A 279 14.23 32.93 -25.20
CA LEU A 279 14.30 33.06 -26.65
C LEU A 279 14.77 34.48 -26.96
N ASP A 280 15.91 34.63 -27.63
CA ASP A 280 16.54 35.93 -27.93
C ASP A 280 16.70 36.83 -26.69
N GLY A 281 17.04 36.23 -25.54
CA GLY A 281 17.24 36.93 -24.27
C GLY A 281 15.96 37.33 -23.52
N LYS A 282 14.78 36.88 -23.97
CA LYS A 282 13.49 37.12 -23.30
C LYS A 282 12.85 35.81 -22.83
N PRO A 283 12.23 35.78 -21.63
CA PRO A 283 11.49 34.61 -21.17
C PRO A 283 10.37 34.22 -22.14
N VAL A 284 10.21 32.91 -22.38
CA VAL A 284 9.18 32.37 -23.28
C VAL A 284 7.75 32.54 -22.74
N GLY A 285 7.59 32.78 -21.44
CA GLY A 285 6.32 33.09 -20.77
C GLY A 285 5.45 31.86 -20.46
N ASP A 286 4.36 32.09 -19.71
CA ASP A 286 3.47 31.05 -19.16
C ASP A 286 2.72 30.20 -20.20
N GLY A 287 2.77 30.58 -21.48
CA GLY A 287 2.15 29.84 -22.58
C GLY A 287 2.97 28.64 -23.06
N TYR A 288 4.25 28.54 -22.68
CA TYR A 288 5.11 27.43 -23.08
C TYR A 288 4.90 26.22 -22.17
N VAL A 289 4.57 25.08 -22.77
CA VAL A 289 4.43 23.81 -22.05
C VAL A 289 5.62 22.93 -22.38
N GLN A 290 6.48 22.71 -21.39
CA GLN A 290 7.65 21.84 -21.54
C GLN A 290 7.21 20.37 -21.56
N GLU A 291 7.52 19.66 -22.65
CA GLU A 291 7.32 18.21 -22.74
C GLU A 291 8.46 17.44 -22.06
N THR A 292 8.19 16.22 -21.59
CA THR A 292 9.17 15.33 -20.94
C THR A 292 10.40 15.07 -21.84
N VAL A 293 11.53 14.67 -21.25
CA VAL A 293 12.77 14.42 -22.02
C VAL A 293 12.53 13.38 -23.12
N ILE A 294 11.86 12.27 -22.79
CA ILE A 294 11.49 11.23 -23.77
C ILE A 294 10.56 11.80 -24.84
N GLY A 295 9.61 12.67 -24.47
CA GLY A 295 8.69 13.32 -25.40
C GLY A 295 9.42 14.16 -26.44
N GLN A 296 10.33 15.03 -25.99
CA GLN A 296 11.13 15.89 -26.87
C GLN A 296 12.05 15.07 -27.80
N LEU A 297 12.73 14.05 -27.26
CA LEU A 297 13.58 13.16 -28.05
C LEU A 297 12.78 12.41 -29.12
N ALA A 298 11.64 11.83 -28.74
CA ALA A 298 10.77 11.10 -29.67
C ALA A 298 10.18 12.03 -30.73
N ALA A 299 9.76 13.25 -30.34
CA ALA A 299 9.21 14.24 -31.26
C ALA A 299 10.23 14.61 -32.33
N ALA A 300 11.49 14.87 -31.94
CA ALA A 300 12.57 15.24 -32.86
C ALA A 300 13.05 14.07 -33.74
N LEU A 301 13.24 12.88 -33.16
CA LEU A 301 13.75 11.71 -33.89
C LEU A 301 12.73 11.14 -34.89
N PHE A 302 11.43 11.32 -34.62
CA PHE A 302 10.34 10.75 -35.41
C PHE A 302 9.43 11.79 -36.08
N GLN A 303 9.93 13.02 -36.32
CA GLN A 303 9.17 14.08 -37.02
C GLN A 303 8.56 13.60 -38.35
N GLY A 304 9.29 12.76 -39.10
CA GLY A 304 8.81 12.18 -40.37
C GLY A 304 7.92 10.94 -40.22
N VAL A 305 7.73 10.41 -39.02
CA VAL A 305 6.96 9.18 -38.74
C VAL A 305 6.09 9.37 -37.49
N PRO A 306 5.01 10.18 -37.56
CA PRO A 306 4.15 10.47 -36.40
C PRO A 306 3.62 9.23 -35.64
N PRO A 307 3.27 8.10 -36.28
CA PRO A 307 2.84 6.91 -35.55
C PRO A 307 3.88 6.39 -34.55
N LEU A 308 5.17 6.61 -34.81
CA LEU A 308 6.25 6.11 -33.96
C LEU A 308 6.43 6.98 -32.71
N PHE A 309 6.22 8.29 -32.83
CA PHE A 309 6.11 9.20 -31.69
C PHE A 309 5.00 8.76 -30.73
N TYR A 310 3.77 8.60 -31.22
CA TYR A 310 2.64 8.18 -30.39
C TYR A 310 2.85 6.79 -29.77
N PHE A 311 3.55 5.89 -30.47
CA PHE A 311 3.92 4.58 -29.94
C PHE A 311 4.85 4.70 -28.72
N VAL A 312 5.89 5.53 -28.77
CA VAL A 312 6.80 5.76 -27.63
C VAL A 312 6.07 6.39 -26.44
N ILE A 313 5.27 7.44 -26.68
CA ILE A 313 4.51 8.12 -25.63
C ILE A 313 3.51 7.16 -24.97
N ALA A 314 2.77 6.39 -25.77
CA ALA A 314 1.81 5.41 -25.26
C ALA A 314 2.50 4.31 -24.43
N CYS A 315 3.62 3.76 -24.91
CA CYS A 315 4.37 2.75 -24.17
C CYS A 315 4.89 3.31 -22.84
N THR A 316 5.38 4.55 -22.83
CA THR A 316 5.90 5.24 -21.64
C THR A 316 4.78 5.53 -20.63
N GLY A 317 3.62 6.00 -21.08
CA GLY A 317 2.45 6.17 -20.20
C GLY A 317 1.96 4.83 -19.61
N ILE A 318 1.88 3.77 -20.43
CA ILE A 318 1.40 2.46 -19.97
C ILE A 318 2.38 1.84 -18.95
N ILE A 319 3.70 1.94 -19.14
CA ILE A 319 4.66 1.39 -18.18
C ILE A 319 4.57 2.10 -16.82
N LEU A 320 4.32 3.41 -16.80
CA LEU A 320 4.12 4.17 -15.57
C LEU A 320 2.84 3.74 -14.83
N VAL A 321 1.74 3.49 -15.56
CA VAL A 321 0.53 2.87 -14.96
C VAL A 321 0.82 1.47 -14.42
N LEU A 322 1.66 0.70 -15.12
CA LEU A 322 2.07 -0.64 -14.70
C LEU A 322 2.94 -0.61 -13.44
N ALA A 323 3.82 0.39 -13.30
CA ALA A 323 4.61 0.63 -12.11
C ALA A 323 3.71 0.88 -10.89
N ALA A 324 2.70 1.75 -11.01
CA ALA A 324 1.70 1.92 -9.95
C ALA A 324 0.97 0.61 -9.59
N ASN A 325 0.68 -0.24 -10.58
CA ASN A 325 0.08 -1.56 -10.32
C ASN A 325 1.01 -2.51 -9.52
N THR A 326 2.33 -2.35 -9.61
CA THR A 326 3.26 -3.14 -8.76
C THR A 326 3.09 -2.79 -7.29
N ALA A 327 2.90 -1.52 -6.94
CA ALA A 327 2.65 -1.09 -5.57
C ALA A 327 1.28 -1.60 -5.07
N PHE A 328 0.24 -1.59 -5.92
CA PHE A 328 -1.06 -2.20 -5.60
C PHE A 328 -1.00 -3.69 -5.31
N ASN A 329 0.01 -4.40 -5.83
CA ASN A 329 0.27 -5.80 -5.53
C ASN A 329 1.23 -5.99 -4.34
N GLY A 330 2.24 -5.14 -4.19
CA GLY A 330 3.28 -5.23 -3.15
C GLY A 330 2.82 -4.74 -1.77
N PHE A 331 2.22 -3.55 -1.70
CA PHE A 331 1.82 -2.93 -0.44
C PHE A 331 0.87 -3.81 0.38
N PRO A 332 -0.20 -4.42 -0.17
CA PRO A 332 -1.11 -5.22 0.64
C PRO A 332 -0.44 -6.49 1.20
N VAL A 333 0.56 -7.03 0.49
CA VAL A 333 1.34 -8.17 0.98
C VAL A 333 2.21 -7.73 2.16
N LEU A 334 2.97 -6.63 2.03
CA LEU A 334 3.77 -6.09 3.14
C LEU A 334 2.88 -5.74 4.35
N ALA A 335 1.77 -5.05 4.12
CA ALA A 335 0.80 -4.70 5.15
C ALA A 335 0.24 -5.94 5.86
N SER A 336 0.00 -7.04 5.13
CA SER A 336 -0.44 -8.30 5.73
C SER A 336 0.62 -8.96 6.61
N ILE A 337 1.91 -8.88 6.21
CA ILE A 337 3.04 -9.40 7.01
C ILE A 337 3.17 -8.58 8.30
N LEU A 338 3.17 -7.25 8.21
CA LEU A 338 3.22 -6.37 9.37
C LEU A 338 2.01 -6.53 10.29
N ALA A 339 0.82 -6.73 9.74
CA ALA A 339 -0.39 -7.00 10.52
C ALA A 339 -0.33 -8.35 11.25
N ARG A 340 0.29 -9.38 10.64
CA ARG A 340 0.56 -10.67 11.29
C ARG A 340 1.55 -10.53 12.44
N ASP A 341 2.57 -9.70 12.27
CA ASP A 341 3.59 -9.41 13.29
C ASP A 341 3.08 -8.44 14.39
N GLY A 342 1.80 -8.05 14.34
CA GLY A 342 1.18 -7.17 15.35
C GLY A 342 1.54 -5.68 15.21
N HIS A 343 2.11 -5.28 14.08
CA HIS A 343 2.52 -3.91 13.79
C HIS A 343 1.45 -3.08 13.06
N LEU A 344 0.45 -3.71 12.48
CA LEU A 344 -0.69 -3.05 11.84
C LEU A 344 -2.04 -3.63 12.31
N PRO A 345 -3.18 -2.97 12.03
CA PRO A 345 -4.50 -3.50 12.35
C PRO A 345 -4.70 -4.92 11.81
N ARG A 346 -5.19 -5.85 12.65
CA ARG A 346 -5.36 -7.28 12.27
C ARG A 346 -6.25 -7.47 11.03
N GLN A 347 -7.09 -6.49 10.70
CA GLN A 347 -7.96 -6.45 9.51
C GLN A 347 -7.18 -6.37 8.19
N LEU A 348 -5.92 -5.92 8.19
CA LEU A 348 -5.08 -5.91 6.98
C LEU A 348 -4.49 -7.29 6.67
N HIS A 349 -4.46 -8.20 7.65
CA HIS A 349 -4.03 -9.59 7.45
C HIS A 349 -5.12 -10.45 6.79
N THR A 350 -6.40 -10.10 6.94
CA THR A 350 -7.50 -10.88 6.36
C THR A 350 -7.63 -10.64 4.87
N ARG A 351 -7.70 -11.72 4.07
CA ARG A 351 -8.03 -11.66 2.65
C ARG A 351 -9.53 -11.50 2.48
N GLY A 352 -9.96 -10.60 1.59
CA GLY A 352 -11.37 -10.41 1.24
C GLY A 352 -11.93 -11.54 0.38
N ASP A 353 -13.20 -11.41 -0.02
CA ASP A 353 -13.99 -12.43 -0.72
C ASP A 353 -13.40 -12.94 -2.05
N ARG A 354 -12.48 -12.16 -2.65
CA ARG A 354 -11.76 -12.49 -3.90
C ARG A 354 -10.29 -12.88 -3.70
N LEU A 355 -9.91 -13.26 -2.48
CA LEU A 355 -8.51 -13.60 -2.09
C LEU A 355 -7.51 -12.43 -2.21
N ALA A 356 -7.97 -11.22 -2.47
CA ALA A 356 -7.18 -9.98 -2.45
C ALA A 356 -7.22 -9.33 -1.06
N PHE A 357 -6.14 -8.63 -0.68
CA PHE A 357 -6.07 -7.86 0.56
C PHE A 357 -6.75 -6.49 0.38
N SER A 358 -8.08 -6.48 0.28
CA SER A 358 -8.89 -5.30 -0.08
C SER A 358 -8.63 -4.08 0.79
N ASN A 359 -8.49 -4.25 2.10
CA ASN A 359 -8.21 -3.15 3.02
C ASN A 359 -6.86 -2.49 2.73
N GLY A 360 -5.84 -3.27 2.34
CA GLY A 360 -4.54 -2.76 1.95
C GLY A 360 -4.61 -1.92 0.66
N ILE A 361 -5.33 -2.43 -0.35
CA ILE A 361 -5.54 -1.73 -1.63
C ILE A 361 -6.23 -0.37 -1.41
N VAL A 362 -7.31 -0.34 -0.62
CA VAL A 362 -8.05 0.89 -0.35
C VAL A 362 -7.21 1.89 0.45
N THR A 363 -6.44 1.41 1.44
CA THR A 363 -5.54 2.26 2.23
C THR A 363 -4.46 2.90 1.36
N LEU A 364 -3.84 2.13 0.47
CA LEU A 364 -2.86 2.62 -0.50
C LEU A 364 -3.47 3.68 -1.43
N ALA A 365 -4.63 3.38 -2.02
CA ALA A 365 -5.32 4.28 -2.94
C ALA A 365 -5.68 5.61 -2.28
N ALA A 366 -6.20 5.57 -1.05
CA ALA A 366 -6.55 6.77 -0.31
C ALA A 366 -5.31 7.61 0.02
N ALA A 367 -4.23 6.99 0.50
CA ALA A 367 -2.99 7.69 0.81
C ALA A 367 -2.34 8.30 -0.44
N ALA A 368 -2.29 7.56 -1.55
CA ALA A 368 -1.76 8.06 -2.81
C ALA A 368 -2.62 9.19 -3.39
N GLY A 369 -3.94 9.07 -3.32
CA GLY A 369 -4.87 10.14 -3.74
C GLY A 369 -4.69 11.42 -2.93
N VAL A 370 -4.49 11.32 -1.61
CA VAL A 370 -4.19 12.50 -0.77
C VAL A 370 -2.88 13.16 -1.19
N LEU A 371 -1.82 12.40 -1.46
CA LEU A 371 -0.55 12.97 -1.92
C LEU A 371 -0.67 13.63 -3.30
N ILE A 372 -1.35 12.98 -4.26
CA ILE A 372 -1.58 13.53 -5.60
C ILE A 372 -2.30 14.87 -5.50
N VAL A 373 -3.36 14.97 -4.69
CA VAL A 373 -4.10 16.24 -4.51
C VAL A 373 -3.27 17.29 -3.77
N ALA A 374 -2.52 16.89 -2.72
CA ALA A 374 -1.73 17.82 -1.92
C ALA A 374 -0.56 18.45 -2.70
N PHE A 375 0.00 17.72 -3.67
CA PHE A 375 1.11 18.17 -4.51
C PHE A 375 0.67 18.51 -5.94
N ASP A 376 -0.64 18.60 -6.22
CA ASP A 376 -1.23 18.91 -7.53
C ASP A 376 -0.66 18.07 -8.70
N ALA A 377 -0.40 16.78 -8.45
CA ALA A 377 0.27 15.86 -9.38
C ALA A 377 1.64 16.35 -9.90
N GLU A 378 2.35 17.16 -9.13
CA GLU A 378 3.69 17.64 -9.48
C GLU A 378 4.75 16.56 -9.18
N VAL A 379 5.23 15.95 -10.26
CA VAL A 379 6.16 14.81 -10.22
C VAL A 379 7.47 15.14 -9.51
N THR A 380 8.07 16.29 -9.78
CA THR A 380 9.36 16.68 -9.18
C THR A 380 9.27 16.79 -7.67
N LYS A 381 8.21 17.40 -7.13
CA LYS A 381 7.97 17.43 -5.68
C LYS A 381 7.81 16.02 -5.12
N LEU A 382 6.98 15.19 -5.74
CA LEU A 382 6.74 13.80 -5.30
C LEU A 382 8.01 12.92 -5.32
N ILE A 383 8.85 13.03 -6.36
CA ILE A 383 10.10 12.26 -6.49
C ILE A 383 11.08 12.61 -5.36
N GLN A 384 11.13 13.87 -4.94
CA GLN A 384 12.03 14.27 -3.85
C GLN A 384 11.68 13.61 -2.52
N LEU A 385 10.39 13.35 -2.26
CA LEU A 385 9.95 12.58 -1.09
C LEU A 385 10.33 11.10 -1.20
N TYR A 386 10.29 10.56 -2.42
CA TYR A 386 10.44 9.14 -2.72
C TYR A 386 11.85 8.61 -2.44
N ILE A 387 12.87 9.35 -2.87
CA ILE A 387 14.28 8.93 -2.77
C ILE A 387 14.70 8.66 -1.31
N VAL A 388 14.18 9.41 -0.34
CA VAL A 388 14.58 9.26 1.08
C VAL A 388 14.23 7.87 1.61
N GLY A 389 13.02 7.37 1.34
CA GLY A 389 12.54 6.09 1.86
C GLY A 389 13.37 4.92 1.35
N VAL A 390 13.58 4.86 0.03
CA VAL A 390 14.39 3.84 -0.63
C VAL A 390 15.79 3.78 -0.04
N PHE A 391 16.47 4.92 0.09
CA PHE A 391 17.86 4.92 0.59
C PHE A 391 17.96 4.58 2.07
N VAL A 392 16.97 4.92 2.91
CA VAL A 392 16.89 4.43 4.29
C VAL A 392 16.78 2.91 4.33
N SER A 393 15.91 2.33 3.49
CA SER A 393 15.76 0.87 3.37
C SER A 393 17.07 0.22 2.91
N PHE A 394 17.68 0.76 1.86
CA PHE A 394 18.92 0.25 1.28
C PHE A 394 20.05 0.28 2.31
N THR A 395 20.30 1.41 2.96
CA THR A 395 21.36 1.55 3.97
C THR A 395 21.20 0.56 5.12
N LEU A 396 19.98 0.40 5.66
CA LEU A 396 19.72 -0.56 6.74
C LEU A 396 19.84 -2.02 6.26
N SER A 397 19.42 -2.31 5.04
CA SER A 397 19.58 -3.63 4.41
C SER A 397 21.06 -3.99 4.22
N GLN A 398 21.88 -3.06 3.71
CA GLN A 398 23.33 -3.23 3.57
C GLN A 398 23.99 -3.51 4.93
N LEU A 399 23.65 -2.71 5.95
CA LEU A 399 24.17 -2.89 7.30
C LEU A 399 23.76 -4.25 7.89
N GLY A 400 22.50 -4.66 7.67
CA GLY A 400 21.98 -5.97 8.07
C GLY A 400 22.75 -7.12 7.42
N MET A 401 23.06 -7.01 6.13
CA MET A 401 23.85 -8.02 5.40
C MET A 401 25.30 -8.08 5.84
N ILE A 402 25.94 -6.95 6.17
CA ILE A 402 27.29 -6.96 6.73
C ILE A 402 27.31 -7.74 8.05
N ARG A 403 26.32 -7.53 8.91
CA ARG A 403 26.18 -8.26 10.18
C ARG A 403 25.85 -9.74 9.96
N HIS A 404 25.00 -10.05 8.97
CA HIS A 404 24.71 -11.42 8.55
C HIS A 404 25.99 -12.18 8.16
N TRP A 405 26.80 -11.63 7.24
CA TRP A 405 28.04 -12.25 6.80
C TRP A 405 29.08 -12.34 7.91
N THR A 406 29.14 -11.33 8.80
CA THR A 406 30.08 -11.35 9.93
C THR A 406 29.73 -12.44 10.93
N ARG A 407 28.44 -12.72 11.17
CA ARG A 407 27.99 -13.85 11.99
C ARG A 407 28.35 -15.19 11.34
N LEU A 408 28.07 -15.37 10.05
CA LEU A 408 28.41 -16.63 9.35
C LEU A 408 29.92 -16.88 9.28
N LEU A 409 30.72 -15.83 9.08
CA LEU A 409 32.18 -15.91 9.10
C LEU A 409 32.77 -16.31 10.46
N ALA A 410 32.01 -16.18 11.56
CA ALA A 410 32.46 -16.63 12.87
C ALA A 410 32.38 -18.16 13.02
N GLU A 411 31.44 -18.79 12.31
CA GLU A 411 31.15 -20.23 12.42
C GLU A 411 31.80 -21.03 11.26
N GLU A 412 31.97 -20.42 10.09
CA GLU A 412 32.49 -21.11 8.89
C GLU A 412 34.00 -21.37 8.97
N THR A 413 34.43 -22.58 8.63
CA THR A 413 35.84 -23.01 8.69
C THR A 413 36.45 -23.29 7.32
N ASP A 414 35.64 -23.53 6.28
CA ASP A 414 36.13 -23.79 4.92
C ASP A 414 36.75 -22.52 4.29
N PRO A 415 38.05 -22.53 3.92
CA PRO A 415 38.73 -21.39 3.30
C PRO A 415 38.05 -20.85 2.03
N ALA A 416 37.48 -21.73 1.20
CA ALA A 416 36.86 -21.33 -0.07
C ALA A 416 35.55 -20.57 0.16
N GLU A 417 34.73 -21.07 1.07
CA GLU A 417 33.48 -20.46 1.49
C GLU A 417 33.71 -19.14 2.24
N ARG A 418 34.70 -19.09 3.14
CA ARG A 418 35.13 -17.85 3.79
C ARG A 418 35.57 -16.80 2.79
N GLY A 419 36.34 -17.17 1.76
CA GLY A 419 36.73 -16.26 0.67
C GLY A 419 35.53 -15.68 -0.09
N ARG A 420 34.47 -16.47 -0.31
CA ARG A 420 33.20 -15.98 -0.90
C ARG A 420 32.46 -15.03 0.04
N MET A 421 32.39 -15.35 1.33
CA MET A 421 31.74 -14.51 2.34
C MET A 421 32.47 -13.18 2.55
N HIS A 422 33.80 -13.17 2.56
CA HIS A 422 34.59 -11.94 2.64
C HIS A 422 34.35 -11.02 1.45
N ARG A 423 34.32 -11.56 0.21
CA ARG A 423 33.95 -10.78 -0.98
C ARG A 423 32.54 -10.22 -0.88
N SER A 424 31.58 -11.04 -0.44
CA SER A 424 30.18 -10.63 -0.29
C SER A 424 30.02 -9.52 0.75
N ARG A 425 30.72 -9.63 1.88
CA ARG A 425 30.80 -8.57 2.89
C ARG A 425 31.45 -7.30 2.35
N GLY A 426 32.51 -7.42 1.54
CA GLY A 426 33.17 -6.28 0.89
C GLY A 426 32.23 -5.52 -0.04
N VAL A 427 31.44 -6.23 -0.86
CA VAL A 427 30.42 -5.62 -1.72
C VAL A 427 29.36 -4.89 -0.90
N ASN A 428 28.86 -5.49 0.19
CA ASN A 428 27.87 -4.82 1.04
C ASN A 428 28.47 -3.63 1.83
N ALA A 429 29.75 -3.68 2.21
CA ALA A 429 30.42 -2.56 2.86
C ALA A 429 30.59 -1.38 1.90
N PHE A 430 30.99 -1.65 0.65
CA PHE A 430 31.03 -0.64 -0.40
C PHE A 430 29.62 -0.09 -0.71
N GLY A 431 28.62 -0.97 -0.80
CA GLY A 431 27.22 -0.59 -0.96
C GLY A 431 26.69 0.25 0.20
N LEU A 432 27.06 -0.07 1.45
CA LEU A 432 26.69 0.73 2.61
C LEU A 432 27.30 2.13 2.51
N ALA A 433 28.58 2.24 2.18
CA ALA A 433 29.24 3.53 2.02
C ALA A 433 28.56 4.39 0.93
N MET A 434 28.28 3.80 -0.23
CA MET A 434 27.61 4.51 -1.34
C MET A 434 26.18 4.93 -0.96
N THR A 435 25.36 4.00 -0.47
CA THR A 435 23.95 4.29 -0.11
C THR A 435 23.83 5.27 1.05
N ALA A 436 24.70 5.16 2.07
CA ALA A 436 24.75 6.12 3.17
C ALA A 436 25.21 7.50 2.69
N THR A 437 26.19 7.57 1.77
CA THR A 437 26.63 8.84 1.18
C THR A 437 25.50 9.50 0.40
N VAL A 438 24.80 8.74 -0.45
CA VAL A 438 23.62 9.24 -1.18
C VAL A 438 22.56 9.72 -0.19
N LEU A 439 22.24 8.94 0.85
CA LEU A 439 21.28 9.34 1.88
C LEU A 439 21.67 10.66 2.55
N VAL A 440 22.94 10.84 2.92
CA VAL A 440 23.43 12.10 3.50
C VAL A 440 23.28 13.25 2.50
N ILE A 441 23.64 13.05 1.24
CA ILE A 441 23.49 14.07 0.18
C ILE A 441 22.01 14.44 0.02
N VAL A 442 21.10 13.47 -0.05
CA VAL A 442 19.65 13.71 -0.12
C VAL A 442 19.18 14.53 1.07
N LEU A 443 19.59 14.14 2.29
CA LEU A 443 19.19 14.81 3.53
C LEU A 443 19.74 16.24 3.63
N VAL A 444 20.90 16.54 3.05
CA VAL A 444 21.46 17.91 3.08
C VAL A 444 20.88 18.76 1.95
N THR A 445 20.84 18.23 0.73
CA THR A 445 20.49 19.00 -0.48
C THR A 445 19.00 19.18 -0.70
N LYS A 446 18.17 18.23 -0.22
CA LYS A 446 16.72 18.21 -0.48
C LYS A 446 15.87 18.44 0.76
N PHE A 447 16.47 18.71 1.92
CA PHE A 447 15.72 18.97 3.15
C PHE A 447 14.72 20.10 2.96
N LEU A 448 15.18 21.24 2.45
CA LEU A 448 14.35 22.43 2.21
C LEU A 448 13.36 22.24 1.06
N ALA A 449 13.64 21.33 0.13
CA ALA A 449 12.82 21.08 -1.05
C ALA A 449 11.61 20.15 -0.79
N GLY A 450 11.56 19.50 0.39
CA GLY A 450 10.40 18.70 0.81
C GLY A 450 10.73 17.33 1.39
N ALA A 451 12.00 16.91 1.38
CA ALA A 451 12.42 15.62 1.93
C ALA A 451 12.02 15.43 3.42
N TRP A 452 11.87 16.53 4.17
CA TRP A 452 11.41 16.50 5.57
C TRP A 452 10.00 15.91 5.72
N ILE A 453 9.13 16.07 4.72
CA ILE A 453 7.76 15.54 4.72
C ILE A 453 7.80 14.01 4.70
N ALA A 454 8.66 13.42 3.88
CA ALA A 454 8.85 11.98 3.83
C ALA A 454 9.36 11.43 5.17
N ILE A 455 10.34 12.09 5.79
CA ILE A 455 10.87 11.73 7.12
C ILE A 455 9.76 11.79 8.17
N LEU A 456 8.96 12.87 8.17
CA LEU A 456 7.84 13.00 9.08
C LEU A 456 6.79 11.90 8.87
N ALA A 457 6.47 11.57 7.62
CA ALA A 457 5.55 10.49 7.28
C ALA A 457 6.08 9.13 7.78
N MET A 458 7.37 8.82 7.54
CA MET A 458 8.01 7.59 8.04
C MET A 458 7.97 7.52 9.57
N VAL A 459 8.30 8.61 10.26
CA VAL A 459 8.24 8.69 11.73
C VAL A 459 6.81 8.50 12.23
N ALA A 460 5.81 9.14 11.60
CA ALA A 460 4.41 8.98 11.96
C ALA A 460 3.95 7.53 11.81
N VAL A 461 4.25 6.90 10.68
CA VAL A 461 3.93 5.48 10.42
C VAL A 461 4.64 4.58 11.44
N PHE A 462 5.92 4.82 11.73
CA PHE A 462 6.68 4.09 12.76
C PHE A 462 6.03 4.20 14.15
N LEU A 463 5.64 5.41 14.57
CA LEU A 463 4.99 5.64 15.86
C LEU A 463 3.63 4.96 15.94
N VAL A 464 2.84 4.98 14.86
CA VAL A 464 1.58 4.25 14.76
C VAL A 464 1.81 2.74 14.91
N MET A 465 2.77 2.16 14.17
CA MET A 465 3.07 0.73 14.28
C MET A 465 3.50 0.34 15.69
N ARG A 466 4.33 1.18 16.33
CA ARG A 466 4.79 0.97 17.71
C ARG A 466 3.63 1.12 18.71
N GLY A 467 2.73 2.06 18.49
CA GLY A 467 1.52 2.26 19.30
C GLY A 467 0.58 1.06 19.24
N ILE A 468 0.35 0.52 18.04
CA ILE A 468 -0.47 -0.67 17.80
C ILE A 468 0.14 -1.90 18.48
N SER A 469 1.44 -2.16 18.27
CA SER A 469 2.10 -3.30 18.93
C SER A 469 1.97 -3.20 20.45
N ARG A 470 2.27 -2.05 21.05
CA ARG A 470 2.14 -1.86 22.51
C ARG A 470 0.70 -2.02 23.00
N HIS A 471 -0.29 -1.67 22.19
CA HIS A 471 -1.69 -1.89 22.53
C HIS A 471 -2.01 -3.38 22.52
N TYR A 472 -1.59 -4.12 21.49
CA TYR A 472 -1.79 -5.57 21.43
C TYR A 472 -1.03 -6.33 22.52
N ASP A 473 0.19 -5.92 22.84
CA ASP A 473 0.96 -6.52 23.93
C ASP A 473 0.24 -6.31 25.27
N ARG A 474 -0.31 -5.11 25.52
CA ARG A 474 -1.14 -4.83 26.71
C ARG A 474 -2.43 -5.64 26.75
N VAL A 475 -3.15 -5.74 25.64
CA VAL A 475 -4.37 -6.55 25.54
C VAL A 475 -4.06 -8.03 25.71
N ALA A 476 -2.94 -8.53 25.19
CA ALA A 476 -2.53 -9.92 25.36
C ALA A 476 -2.19 -10.23 26.83
N LEU A 477 -1.61 -9.28 27.55
CA LEU A 477 -1.37 -9.38 29.00
C LEU A 477 -2.68 -9.32 29.79
N GLU A 478 -3.62 -8.46 29.42
CA GLU A 478 -4.93 -8.34 30.09
C GLU A 478 -5.84 -9.55 29.84
N LEU A 479 -5.70 -10.22 28.68
CA LEU A 479 -6.44 -11.42 28.30
C LEU A 479 -5.73 -12.73 28.68
N ALA A 480 -4.60 -12.65 29.39
CA ALA A 480 -3.92 -13.84 29.88
C ALA A 480 -4.85 -14.56 30.87
N VAL A 481 -5.05 -15.87 30.66
CA VAL A 481 -5.97 -16.67 31.46
C VAL A 481 -5.31 -17.00 32.81
N ASP A 482 -5.99 -16.67 33.90
CA ASP A 482 -5.61 -17.04 35.26
C ASP A 482 -6.37 -18.29 35.73
N GLU A 483 -5.88 -18.97 36.77
CA GLU A 483 -6.55 -20.17 37.33
C GLU A 483 -7.99 -19.89 37.79
N SER A 484 -8.29 -18.65 38.21
CA SER A 484 -9.63 -18.22 38.59
C SER A 484 -10.62 -18.17 37.42
N ASP A 485 -10.16 -18.04 36.17
CA ASP A 485 -11.01 -17.93 34.98
C ASP A 485 -11.59 -19.29 34.52
N VAL A 486 -11.04 -20.39 35.03
CA VAL A 486 -11.55 -21.74 34.78
C VAL A 486 -12.79 -22.05 35.63
N ALA A 487 -13.02 -21.26 36.68
CA ALA A 487 -14.11 -21.51 37.62
C ALA A 487 -15.48 -21.13 37.01
N LEU A 488 -16.46 -22.04 37.14
CA LEU A 488 -17.83 -21.77 36.70
C LEU A 488 -18.46 -20.58 37.45
N PRO A 489 -19.43 -19.87 36.84
CA PRO A 489 -20.22 -18.87 37.56
C PRO A 489 -20.88 -19.48 38.80
N ALA A 490 -20.87 -18.74 39.92
CA ALA A 490 -21.42 -19.21 41.19
C ALA A 490 -22.95 -19.17 41.18
N ARG A 491 -23.54 -18.14 40.58
CA ARG A 491 -24.98 -17.98 40.40
C ARG A 491 -25.30 -17.35 39.06
N VAL A 492 -26.41 -17.78 38.46
CA VAL A 492 -26.89 -17.26 37.18
C VAL A 492 -28.31 -16.73 37.37
N HIS A 493 -28.50 -15.42 37.19
CA HIS A 493 -29.80 -14.78 37.18
C HIS A 493 -30.29 -14.62 35.74
N GLY A 494 -31.22 -15.47 35.30
CA GLY A 494 -31.85 -15.40 33.99
C GLY A 494 -33.01 -14.40 33.95
N ILE A 495 -32.97 -13.48 33.00
CA ILE A 495 -34.03 -12.49 32.72
C ILE A 495 -34.48 -12.65 31.28
N VAL A 496 -35.75 -12.93 31.02
CA VAL A 496 -36.33 -12.96 29.67
C VAL A 496 -37.06 -11.65 29.42
N LEU A 497 -36.67 -10.90 28.39
CA LEU A 497 -37.37 -9.66 28.05
C LEU A 497 -38.65 -9.96 27.27
N VAL A 498 -39.76 -9.41 27.76
CA VAL A 498 -41.09 -9.67 27.22
C VAL A 498 -41.80 -8.36 26.93
N SER A 499 -42.13 -8.14 25.66
CA SER A 499 -43.07 -7.09 25.26
C SER A 499 -44.49 -7.63 25.09
N LYS A 500 -44.63 -8.79 24.43
CA LYS A 500 -45.90 -9.49 24.20
C LYS A 500 -45.74 -10.99 24.34
N LEU A 501 -46.83 -11.69 24.65
CA LEU A 501 -46.86 -13.14 24.70
C LEU A 501 -47.10 -13.71 23.29
N HIS A 502 -46.01 -14.08 22.61
CA HIS A 502 -46.04 -14.62 21.25
C HIS A 502 -44.97 -15.71 21.06
N LYS A 503 -44.98 -16.39 19.91
CA LYS A 503 -44.06 -17.51 19.58
C LYS A 503 -42.56 -17.21 19.87
N PRO A 504 -41.98 -16.06 19.47
CA PRO A 504 -40.59 -15.72 19.83
C PRO A 504 -40.32 -15.69 21.34
N THR A 505 -41.18 -15.04 22.12
CA THR A 505 -41.13 -14.99 23.60
C THR A 505 -41.14 -16.39 24.19
N MET A 506 -42.08 -17.25 23.78
CA MET A 506 -42.15 -18.63 24.28
C MET A 506 -40.89 -19.43 23.94
N ARG A 507 -40.32 -19.22 22.75
CA ARG A 507 -39.04 -19.82 22.36
C ARG A 507 -37.89 -19.32 23.23
N ALA A 508 -37.84 -18.03 23.56
CA ALA A 508 -36.84 -17.47 24.45
C ALA A 508 -36.97 -18.00 25.89
N ILE A 509 -38.19 -18.16 26.41
CA ILE A 509 -38.44 -18.79 27.71
C ILE A 509 -37.98 -20.24 27.71
N ALA A 510 -38.34 -21.02 26.68
CA ALA A 510 -37.91 -22.41 26.57
C ALA A 510 -36.38 -22.52 26.56
N TYR A 511 -35.69 -21.66 25.81
CA TYR A 511 -34.24 -21.62 25.74
C TYR A 511 -33.59 -21.19 27.07
N ALA A 512 -34.16 -20.19 27.74
CA ALA A 512 -33.68 -19.74 29.05
C ALA A 512 -33.83 -20.83 30.12
N ARG A 513 -34.90 -21.62 30.08
CA ARG A 513 -35.12 -22.76 30.99
C ARG A 513 -34.10 -23.89 30.79
N LEU A 514 -33.67 -24.14 29.56
CA LEU A 514 -32.64 -25.15 29.27
C LEU A 514 -31.30 -24.82 29.96
N GLY A 515 -30.99 -23.54 30.14
CA GLY A 515 -29.78 -23.11 30.85
C GLY A 515 -29.80 -23.32 32.36
N GLN A 516 -30.92 -23.82 32.93
CA GLN A 516 -31.13 -24.04 34.37
C GLN A 516 -30.52 -22.94 35.28
N PRO A 517 -30.82 -21.66 35.04
CA PRO A 517 -30.26 -20.59 35.85
C PRO A 517 -30.77 -20.68 37.29
N SER A 518 -29.97 -20.20 38.24
CA SER A 518 -30.31 -20.19 39.68
C SER A 518 -31.62 -19.45 39.98
N SER A 519 -31.97 -18.45 39.16
CA SER A 519 -33.30 -17.84 39.15
C SER A 519 -33.68 -17.48 37.72
N LEU A 520 -34.95 -17.60 37.36
CA LEU A 520 -35.46 -17.19 36.04
C LEU A 520 -36.73 -16.37 36.19
N GLU A 521 -36.76 -15.17 35.60
CA GLU A 521 -37.95 -14.30 35.58
C GLU A 521 -38.14 -13.66 34.21
N ALA A 522 -39.40 -13.41 33.84
CA ALA A 522 -39.75 -12.59 32.70
C ALA A 522 -39.89 -11.13 33.13
N VAL A 523 -39.32 -10.21 32.37
CA VAL A 523 -39.38 -8.76 32.64
C VAL A 523 -40.05 -8.06 31.48
N SER A 524 -41.13 -7.34 31.79
CA SER A 524 -41.82 -6.44 30.87
C SER A 524 -41.74 -5.00 31.36
N VAL A 525 -41.81 -4.03 30.45
CA VAL A 525 -41.86 -2.60 30.79
C VAL A 525 -43.25 -2.10 30.49
N ASN A 526 -43.91 -1.53 31.50
CA ASN A 526 -45.22 -0.92 31.37
C ASN A 526 -45.11 0.38 30.55
N LEU A 527 -45.50 0.30 29.28
CA LEU A 527 -45.65 1.47 28.39
C LEU A 527 -47.11 1.93 28.32
N ASP A 528 -48.01 0.96 28.41
CA ASP A 528 -49.46 1.11 28.44
C ASP A 528 -50.01 0.16 29.53
N PRO A 529 -50.74 0.69 30.53
CA PRO A 529 -51.34 -0.12 31.59
C PRO A 529 -52.26 -1.22 31.07
N ASP A 530 -53.01 -0.98 29.99
CA ASP A 530 -53.98 -1.95 29.47
C ASP A 530 -53.28 -3.15 28.82
N ASP A 531 -52.26 -2.90 28.00
CA ASP A 531 -51.41 -3.94 27.39
C ASP A 531 -50.69 -4.78 28.46
N SER A 532 -50.21 -4.12 29.53
CA SER A 532 -49.52 -4.79 30.64
C SER A 532 -50.47 -5.70 31.43
N ALA A 533 -51.71 -5.24 31.65
CA ALA A 533 -52.75 -6.03 32.31
C ALA A 533 -53.21 -7.21 31.44
N GLU A 534 -53.34 -7.04 30.12
CA GLU A 534 -53.62 -8.15 29.20
C GLU A 534 -52.48 -9.18 29.22
N LEU A 535 -51.22 -8.72 29.15
CA LEU A 535 -50.05 -9.59 29.20
C LEU A 535 -50.04 -10.44 30.47
N ALA A 536 -50.27 -9.83 31.65
CA ALA A 536 -50.33 -10.53 32.93
C ALA A 536 -51.45 -11.59 32.95
N ARG A 537 -52.66 -11.22 32.51
CA ARG A 537 -53.81 -12.14 32.44
C ARG A 537 -53.51 -13.36 31.56
N ARG A 538 -53.00 -13.13 30.34
CA ARG A 538 -52.65 -14.21 29.42
C ARG A 538 -51.49 -15.06 29.91
N TRP A 539 -50.58 -14.47 30.69
CA TRP A 539 -49.48 -15.19 31.33
C TRP A 539 -49.99 -16.23 32.33
N ASP A 540 -50.97 -15.84 33.13
CA ASP A 540 -51.62 -16.70 34.12
C ASP A 540 -52.52 -17.76 33.46
N GLU A 541 -53.31 -17.38 32.45
CA GLU A 541 -54.16 -18.29 31.67
C GLU A 541 -53.35 -19.43 31.03
N LEU A 542 -52.20 -19.10 30.43
CA LEU A 542 -51.33 -20.07 29.78
C LEU A 542 -50.37 -20.78 30.74
N ARG A 543 -50.45 -20.49 32.04
CA ARG A 543 -49.62 -21.08 33.12
C ARG A 543 -48.14 -21.10 32.75
N VAL A 544 -47.63 -19.96 32.29
CA VAL A 544 -46.24 -19.85 31.85
C VAL A 544 -45.32 -20.14 33.04
N PRO A 545 -44.32 -21.04 32.92
CA PRO A 545 -43.63 -21.66 34.06
C PRO A 545 -42.56 -20.77 34.73
N ILE A 546 -42.63 -19.44 34.56
CA ILE A 546 -41.71 -18.47 35.16
C ILE A 546 -42.50 -17.22 35.60
N PRO A 547 -42.10 -16.54 36.69
CA PRO A 547 -42.77 -15.34 37.16
C PRO A 547 -42.62 -14.19 36.14
N LEU A 548 -43.68 -13.41 35.97
CA LEU A 548 -43.68 -12.17 35.19
C LEU A 548 -43.53 -10.97 36.14
N ARG A 549 -42.56 -10.10 35.84
CA ARG A 549 -42.34 -8.84 36.56
C ARG A 549 -42.51 -7.66 35.61
N VAL A 550 -43.41 -6.76 35.97
CA VAL A 550 -43.70 -5.56 35.21
C VAL A 550 -42.96 -4.37 35.84
N LEU A 551 -42.12 -3.70 35.07
CA LEU A 551 -41.38 -2.51 35.49
C LEU A 551 -42.14 -1.27 35.06
N ASP A 552 -42.34 -0.33 35.98
CA ASP A 552 -42.98 0.93 35.65
C ASP A 552 -42.06 1.84 34.82
N SER A 553 -42.62 2.55 33.85
CA SER A 553 -41.90 3.49 32.99
C SER A 553 -42.69 4.77 32.74
N PRO A 554 -42.57 5.77 33.63
CA PRO A 554 -43.35 7.01 33.56
C PRO A 554 -43.12 7.83 32.28
N TYR A 555 -41.98 7.63 31.61
CA TYR A 555 -41.62 8.32 30.37
C TYR A 555 -41.79 7.46 29.12
N ARG A 556 -42.45 6.30 29.21
CA ARG A 556 -42.61 5.33 28.11
C ARG A 556 -41.27 4.92 27.46
N GLU A 557 -40.20 4.89 28.26
CA GLU A 557 -38.88 4.45 27.83
C GLU A 557 -38.67 2.97 28.20
N VAL A 558 -38.22 2.14 27.25
CA VAL A 558 -37.97 0.70 27.51
C VAL A 558 -36.56 0.45 28.06
N VAL A 559 -35.56 1.16 27.56
CA VAL A 559 -34.15 0.84 27.80
C VAL A 559 -33.70 1.16 29.23
N ARG A 560 -34.02 2.35 29.74
CA ARG A 560 -33.55 2.80 31.06
C ARG A 560 -34.11 1.96 32.23
N PRO A 561 -35.41 1.62 32.29
CA PRO A 561 -35.95 0.79 33.38
C PRO A 561 -35.31 -0.60 33.41
N ILE A 562 -35.11 -1.24 32.26
CA ILE A 562 -34.47 -2.55 32.16
C ILE A 562 -33.02 -2.48 32.66
N VAL A 563 -32.24 -1.50 32.20
CA VAL A 563 -30.84 -1.32 32.65
C VAL A 563 -30.77 -1.06 34.16
N ARG A 564 -31.68 -0.25 34.71
CA ARG A 564 -31.75 0.01 36.15
C ARG A 564 -32.09 -1.27 36.93
N TYR A 565 -33.06 -2.04 36.44
CA TYR A 565 -33.45 -3.30 37.07
C TYR A 565 -32.33 -4.34 37.05
N VAL A 566 -31.66 -4.52 35.90
CA VAL A 566 -30.50 -5.41 35.77
C VAL A 566 -29.40 -5.04 36.77
N LYS A 567 -29.12 -3.74 36.96
CA LYS A 567 -28.15 -3.28 37.97
C LYS A 567 -28.52 -3.72 39.39
N THR A 568 -29.81 -3.78 39.75
CA THR A 568 -30.25 -4.23 41.08
C THR A 568 -30.06 -5.74 41.31
N LYS A 569 -29.97 -6.53 40.24
CA LYS A 569 -29.74 -7.97 40.30
C LYS A 569 -28.26 -8.36 40.30
N ARG A 570 -27.36 -7.39 40.11
CA ARG A 570 -25.93 -7.61 40.24
C ARG A 570 -25.56 -7.65 41.72
N THR A 571 -24.80 -8.66 42.12
CA THR A 571 -24.18 -8.72 43.44
C THR A 571 -22.75 -8.18 43.37
N GLN A 572 -22.09 -8.02 44.52
CA GLN A 572 -20.67 -7.67 44.58
C GLN A 572 -19.76 -8.86 44.23
N ASN A 573 -20.32 -10.08 44.11
CA ASN A 573 -19.56 -11.27 43.75
C ASN A 573 -19.28 -11.26 42.23
N PRO A 574 -18.02 -11.24 41.79
CA PRO A 574 -17.67 -11.23 40.37
C PRO A 574 -18.10 -12.51 39.62
N ARG A 575 -18.39 -13.61 40.35
CA ARG A 575 -18.85 -14.89 39.77
C ARG A 575 -20.37 -14.99 39.63
N ASP A 576 -21.13 -14.01 40.10
CA ASP A 576 -22.58 -13.96 39.88
C ASP A 576 -22.84 -13.22 38.57
N ILE A 577 -23.53 -13.90 37.64
CA ILE A 577 -23.81 -13.35 36.30
C ILE A 577 -25.31 -13.16 36.09
N VAL A 578 -25.66 -12.13 35.32
CA VAL A 578 -27.04 -11.86 34.89
C VAL A 578 -27.14 -12.14 33.39
N THR A 579 -27.96 -13.12 33.00
CA THR A 579 -28.15 -13.51 31.60
C THR A 579 -29.49 -12.99 31.10
N ILE A 580 -29.45 -12.10 30.09
CA ILE A 580 -30.63 -11.45 29.53
C ILE A 580 -30.95 -12.06 28.17
N TYR A 581 -32.11 -12.71 28.07
CA TYR A 581 -32.62 -13.31 26.84
C TYR A 581 -33.51 -12.32 26.10
N ILE A 582 -33.09 -11.95 24.89
CA ILE A 582 -33.80 -10.99 24.03
C ILE A 582 -34.35 -11.74 22.81
N PRO A 583 -35.69 -11.86 22.67
CA PRO A 583 -36.30 -12.37 21.45
C PRO A 583 -36.06 -11.39 20.29
N GLU A 584 -35.56 -11.88 19.15
CA GLU A 584 -35.29 -11.04 17.97
C GLU A 584 -35.95 -11.60 16.71
N TYR A 585 -36.47 -10.72 15.86
CA TYR A 585 -37.00 -11.11 14.56
C TYR A 585 -35.88 -11.12 13.53
N VAL A 586 -35.75 -12.24 12.81
CA VAL A 586 -34.87 -12.32 11.64
C VAL A 586 -35.76 -12.24 10.40
N VAL A 587 -35.54 -11.17 9.62
CA VAL A 587 -36.32 -10.80 8.44
C VAL A 587 -35.56 -11.14 7.16
N GLY A 588 -36.26 -11.21 6.03
CA GLY A 588 -35.64 -11.58 4.76
C GLY A 588 -34.92 -10.42 4.09
N ARG A 589 -35.52 -9.23 4.08
CA ARG A 589 -35.00 -8.08 3.32
C ARG A 589 -34.38 -7.05 4.26
N TRP A 590 -33.29 -6.41 3.84
CA TRP A 590 -32.58 -5.41 4.66
C TRP A 590 -33.47 -4.23 5.07
N TRP A 591 -34.44 -3.85 4.23
CA TRP A 591 -35.39 -2.78 4.55
C TRP A 591 -36.49 -3.21 5.52
N GLU A 592 -36.83 -4.51 5.61
CA GLU A 592 -37.77 -5.02 6.63
C GLU A 592 -37.20 -4.74 8.03
N GLN A 593 -35.88 -4.72 8.16
CA GLN A 593 -35.19 -4.44 9.42
C GLN A 593 -35.32 -2.98 9.88
N LEU A 594 -35.61 -2.04 8.97
CA LEU A 594 -35.93 -0.65 9.32
C LEU A 594 -37.36 -0.51 9.87
N LEU A 595 -38.27 -1.40 9.46
CA LEU A 595 -39.67 -1.42 9.89
C LEU A 595 -39.86 -2.13 11.24
N HIS A 596 -38.89 -2.94 11.67
CA HIS A 596 -38.90 -3.58 12.98
C HIS A 596 -38.13 -2.78 14.02
N ASN A 597 -38.69 -2.70 15.23
CA ASN A 597 -38.21 -1.84 16.30
C ASN A 597 -36.75 -2.14 16.70
N GLN A 598 -35.85 -1.15 16.51
CA GLN A 598 -34.41 -1.22 16.85
C GLN A 598 -34.10 -1.17 18.36
N THR A 599 -35.13 -1.24 19.22
CA THR A 599 -34.96 -1.19 20.69
C THR A 599 -34.01 -2.29 21.21
N ALA A 600 -34.03 -3.48 20.62
CA ALA A 600 -33.12 -4.58 20.98
C ALA A 600 -31.63 -4.21 20.75
N LEU A 601 -31.31 -3.52 19.66
CA LEU A 601 -29.95 -3.08 19.34
C LEU A 601 -29.45 -2.03 20.32
N ARG A 602 -30.31 -1.04 20.66
CA ARG A 602 -30.01 -0.02 21.67
C ARG A 602 -29.82 -0.61 23.06
N LEU A 603 -30.63 -1.62 23.42
CA LEU A 603 -30.54 -2.30 24.71
C LEU A 603 -29.24 -3.11 24.81
N LYS A 604 -28.89 -3.90 23.79
CA LYS A 604 -27.61 -4.61 23.69
C LYS A 604 -26.44 -3.65 23.87
N ALA A 605 -26.43 -2.54 23.13
CA ALA A 605 -25.38 -1.54 23.20
C ALA A 605 -25.20 -0.98 24.61
N ARG A 606 -26.26 -0.85 25.43
CA ARG A 606 -26.15 -0.38 26.82
C ARG A 606 -25.77 -1.48 27.81
N LEU A 607 -26.26 -2.69 27.61
CA LEU A 607 -26.03 -3.84 28.50
C LEU A 607 -24.61 -4.40 28.36
N LEU A 608 -23.99 -4.30 27.17
CA LEU A 608 -22.61 -4.75 26.92
C LEU A 608 -21.56 -4.03 27.78
N PHE A 609 -21.86 -2.82 28.26
CA PHE A 609 -20.97 -2.07 29.16
C PHE A 609 -21.21 -2.36 30.64
N LEU A 610 -22.09 -3.32 30.99
CA LEU A 610 -22.31 -3.74 32.37
C LEU A 610 -21.49 -5.03 32.68
N PRO A 611 -20.56 -4.98 33.65
CA PRO A 611 -19.77 -6.16 34.00
C PRO A 611 -20.66 -7.29 34.56
N GLY A 612 -20.38 -8.54 34.18
CA GLY A 612 -21.15 -9.71 34.63
C GLY A 612 -22.54 -9.83 34.00
N VAL A 613 -22.85 -9.05 32.96
CA VAL A 613 -24.12 -9.15 32.22
C VAL A 613 -23.90 -9.80 30.86
N LEU A 614 -24.56 -10.92 30.62
CA LEU A 614 -24.56 -11.63 29.35
C LEU A 614 -25.85 -11.34 28.59
N VAL A 615 -25.75 -11.06 27.30
CA VAL A 615 -26.93 -10.82 26.46
C VAL A 615 -27.06 -11.93 25.42
N VAL A 616 -28.13 -12.72 25.53
CA VAL A 616 -28.43 -13.85 24.65
C VAL A 616 -29.52 -13.44 23.67
N SER A 617 -29.19 -13.45 22.38
CA SER A 617 -30.17 -13.17 21.33
C SER A 617 -30.86 -14.45 20.93
N VAL A 618 -32.19 -14.48 20.98
CA VAL A 618 -32.99 -15.64 20.59
C VAL A 618 -33.69 -15.33 19.26
N PRO A 619 -33.08 -15.69 18.12
CA PRO A 619 -33.63 -15.35 16.82
C PRO A 619 -34.89 -16.19 16.52
N TYR A 620 -35.91 -15.51 16.00
CA TYR A 620 -37.10 -16.10 15.44
C TYR A 620 -37.19 -15.71 13.96
N GLN A 621 -36.97 -16.70 13.08
CA GLN A 621 -37.02 -16.50 11.62
C GLN A 621 -38.46 -16.34 11.16
N LEU A 622 -38.79 -15.19 10.58
CA LEU A 622 -40.07 -14.97 9.92
C LEU A 622 -40.12 -15.71 8.58
N ALA A 623 -41.32 -15.95 8.07
CA ALA A 623 -41.51 -16.60 6.77
C ALA A 623 -40.80 -15.86 5.61
N SER A 624 -40.64 -14.53 5.71
CA SER A 624 -39.88 -13.74 4.74
C SER A 624 -38.39 -14.13 4.68
N ALA A 625 -37.79 -14.51 5.81
CA ALA A 625 -36.40 -14.97 5.87
C ALA A 625 -36.18 -16.33 5.18
N GLN A 626 -37.21 -17.18 5.13
CA GLN A 626 -37.12 -18.46 4.42
C GLN A 626 -37.03 -18.30 2.90
N ARG A 627 -37.54 -17.19 2.33
CA ARG A 627 -37.43 -16.91 0.88
C ARG A 627 -35.99 -16.58 0.48
N VAL A 628 -35.24 -15.85 1.31
CA VAL A 628 -33.82 -15.52 1.05
C VAL A 628 -32.91 -16.74 1.14
N LYS A 629 -33.23 -17.70 2.03
CA LYS A 629 -32.49 -18.97 2.12
C LYS A 629 -32.56 -19.76 0.81
N LYS A 630 -33.64 -19.63 0.01
CA LYS A 630 -33.75 -20.22 -1.34
C LYS A 630 -32.90 -19.48 -2.38
N ASP A 631 -32.74 -18.16 -2.28
CA ASP A 631 -31.90 -17.38 -3.19
C ASP A 631 -30.41 -17.59 -2.95
N HIS A 632 -29.97 -17.75 -1.69
CA HIS A 632 -28.58 -18.12 -1.35
C HIS A 632 -28.24 -19.60 -1.58
N ALA A 633 -29.24 -20.46 -1.83
CA ALA A 633 -29.01 -21.84 -2.23
C ALA A 633 -28.60 -21.96 -3.72
N ARG A 634 -28.69 -20.88 -4.50
CA ARG A 634 -28.13 -20.84 -5.86
C ARG A 634 -26.61 -20.64 -5.77
N PRO A 635 -25.80 -21.58 -6.26
CA PRO A 635 -24.35 -21.42 -6.25
C PRO A 635 -23.98 -20.17 -7.06
N THR A 636 -23.29 -19.24 -6.40
CA THR A 636 -22.70 -18.07 -7.05
C THR A 636 -21.33 -18.43 -7.62
N PRO A 637 -20.86 -17.74 -8.68
CA PRO A 637 -19.52 -17.98 -9.22
C PRO A 637 -18.44 -17.81 -8.14
N GLY A 638 -17.80 -18.91 -7.72
CA GLY A 638 -16.79 -18.94 -6.65
C GLY A 638 -17.09 -19.90 -5.50
N ASP A 639 -18.34 -20.32 -5.29
CA ASP A 639 -18.74 -21.16 -4.15
C ASP A 639 -18.16 -22.57 -4.18
N VAL A 640 -17.88 -23.10 -5.37
CA VAL A 640 -17.19 -24.39 -5.57
C VAL A 640 -15.75 -24.35 -5.03
N ARG A 641 -15.08 -23.18 -5.11
CA ARG A 641 -13.72 -23.00 -4.59
C ARG A 641 -13.69 -22.72 -3.09
N ARG A 642 -14.81 -22.29 -2.52
CA ARG A 642 -15.02 -22.06 -1.08
C ARG A 642 -15.36 -23.34 -0.31
N GLY A 643 -15.57 -24.47 -1.01
CA GLY A 643 -16.04 -25.71 -0.38
C GLY A 643 -17.51 -25.66 0.07
N ILE A 644 -18.27 -24.65 -0.37
CA ILE A 644 -19.69 -24.43 0.00
C ILE A 644 -20.64 -25.17 -0.98
N GLY A 645 -20.11 -25.67 -2.10
CA GLY A 645 -20.86 -26.51 -3.03
C GLY A 645 -20.81 -27.99 -2.65
N GLY A 646 -21.69 -28.46 -1.77
CA GLY A 646 -21.77 -29.89 -1.47
C GLY A 646 -22.95 -30.33 -0.59
N ARG A 647 -23.98 -30.86 -1.24
CA ARG A 647 -25.07 -31.72 -0.73
C ARG A 647 -26.15 -31.07 0.15
N SER A 648 -27.28 -30.77 -0.48
CA SER A 648 -28.60 -31.02 0.11
C SER A 648 -29.47 -31.77 -0.90
N GLY A 649 -29.31 -33.09 -0.92
CA GLY A 649 -30.20 -34.03 -1.60
C GLY A 649 -30.38 -35.21 -0.65
N GLY A 650 -31.47 -35.17 0.09
CA GLY A 650 -31.95 -36.15 1.06
C GLY A 650 -33.37 -35.78 1.42
#